data_AF-A0A1E1M9R3-F1
#
_entry.id   AF-A0A1E1M9R3-F1
#
_cell.length_a   1.000
_cell.length_b   1.000
_cell.length_c   1.000
_cell.angle_alpha   90.00
_cell.angle_beta   90.00
_cell.angle_gamma   90.00
#
_symmetry.space_group_name_H-M   'P 1'
#
loop_
_entity.id
_entity.type
_entity.pdbx_description
1 polymer ?
#
loop_
_entity_poly.entity_id
_entity_poly.type
_entity_poly.pdbx_seq_one_letter_code
_entity_poly.pdbx_strand_id
1 'polypeptide(L)'
;MLEFIKQAGDLESQIEKLDEKITEMVVGDAVALHLTHQNAGLILRKQRDTYSVETFELSASYTATNSTIGRLIRRFPGPVIAVSNEQVKDDNFRQHFIRCLGSLDSDNLDEALSIGQGSITDSVHPQFATEWLPGLLRGIGSPLNVSRVYKRTRDEVIWAEGSSEPWHRSPRWLLLRVATQTSIKSPDAGHTRYKIFMIYFMARVLELAVEHQIDVNYGTAKKRKNAKKRGNDEKKGVSSDLLHIMLAKLHRRIQKLGVVMKNIPWAEHAEEVITETMEIARSYIAKRWKTIQQSPNSAGKFLLSELKNLKPKSNTSLRLSKLRPYLQNIHNVRIDQRADTIFDRKFTARIDTKGSALPDLTLLMDRSPSETKLGLMDLELWVSQCLDSWLLKHTGFTKDMDSLSRLTNYYISESVAQYTDSPEGISVMILTLMLLWVALDKSAVIHYPLLRKFDPGFPSNLFESLLLPKRHQMAQLRDVEDYILRRKQNSSETNSSIFGDITSPSALGAQYFDQSESHRVLKSRIEQEAKDDKDGKKRELKESKAEFARLMSLSNQLTCTFYMKTVGHHRNQHQRNTHEARRCQKCKYAKAARALCITCYEWPLPTEPSAIKCVVFKLDIPSLIRSWRSTTFRILADVLSVLPPQVAKAKGSPLTTYTGLAKYLKTNAGRLQLISPTRPQAETSRGSQLVSEATEDSICLLSGLSYVMRDGKSQRLALEHLGKYSIHERCTLKLPQQSSYTTLQYALSGTSHTPKGVMSLQGISFDGLTTHEVHAFTALRNGHRLQWLNIARELVSQTLNFGSEDVYLLLLQASWQAGPAALRQVSRDSHIELEEESFGKDLLSALEAGMSSIESNWQGAVAALTYISLAGRLLSLSLHESVRARSLEFLKHARVVTLGWLRDVVNLLHDVINESEAAYLSLRALDLALICHSTFDLDPRQLSSLLASTHSVTILVETATIVNDRLPLPEVPLTTLTRELLRRFSRTSMVLESALKEKIFASPNALNKAVKRI
;
A
#
# COMPACT_ATOMS: atom_id res chain seq x y z
N MET A 1 45.27 16.88 -37.43
CA MET A 1 44.34 17.51 -36.43
C MET A 1 44.98 18.66 -35.63
N LEU A 2 46.14 18.50 -34.97
CA LEU A 2 46.74 19.56 -34.13
C LEU A 2 47.39 20.71 -34.93
N GLU A 3 47.91 20.46 -36.14
CA GLU A 3 48.44 21.53 -37.01
C GLU A 3 47.35 22.52 -37.45
N PHE A 4 46.10 22.05 -37.61
CA PHE A 4 44.94 22.89 -37.97
C PHE A 4 44.56 23.93 -36.90
N ILE A 5 44.94 23.71 -35.63
CA ILE A 5 44.64 24.64 -34.53
C ILE A 5 45.70 25.75 -34.44
N LYS A 6 46.93 25.49 -34.91
CA LYS A 6 48.08 26.41 -34.80
C LYS A 6 47.97 27.63 -35.74
N GLN A 7 47.18 27.53 -36.80
CA GLN A 7 46.91 28.65 -37.74
C GLN A 7 45.75 29.55 -37.30
N ALA A 8 45.07 29.27 -36.18
CA ALA A 8 43.84 29.93 -35.75
C ALA A 8 44.07 31.25 -34.99
N GLY A 9 44.90 32.14 -35.54
CA GLY A 9 45.02 33.53 -35.09
C GLY A 9 43.97 34.47 -35.69
N ASP A 10 43.39 34.11 -36.85
CA ASP A 10 42.28 34.82 -37.52
C ASP A 10 41.10 33.87 -37.67
N LEU A 11 39.94 34.24 -37.11
CA LEU A 11 38.75 33.40 -37.06
C LEU A 11 37.96 33.38 -38.39
N GLU A 12 38.13 34.39 -39.25
CA GLU A 12 37.39 34.52 -40.52
C GLU A 12 37.79 33.46 -41.58
N SER A 13 38.91 32.74 -41.42
CA SER A 13 39.52 31.95 -42.51
C SER A 13 39.25 30.42 -42.48
N GLN A 14 38.57 29.84 -41.48
CA GLN A 14 38.52 28.36 -41.36
C GLN A 14 37.57 27.68 -42.35
N ILE A 15 36.41 28.29 -42.62
CA ILE A 15 35.41 27.76 -43.56
C ILE A 15 35.82 28.08 -45.01
N GLU A 16 36.43 29.23 -45.27
CA GLU A 16 36.92 29.61 -46.61
C GLU A 16 38.00 28.66 -47.14
N LYS A 17 38.88 28.16 -46.25
CA LYS A 17 39.91 27.17 -46.59
C LYS A 17 39.41 25.71 -46.48
N LEU A 18 38.12 25.50 -46.24
CA LEU A 18 37.56 24.16 -46.07
C LEU A 18 37.51 23.40 -47.40
N ASP A 19 37.33 24.11 -48.53
CA ASP A 19 37.25 23.48 -49.86
C ASP A 19 38.56 22.75 -50.21
N GLU A 20 39.67 23.49 -50.19
CA GLU A 20 41.02 22.96 -50.40
C GLU A 20 41.29 21.78 -49.46
N LYS A 21 40.94 21.92 -48.17
CA LYS A 21 41.16 20.88 -47.18
C LYS A 21 40.35 19.61 -47.43
N ILE A 22 39.08 19.72 -47.83
CA ILE A 22 38.25 18.54 -48.13
C ILE A 22 38.85 17.75 -49.30
N THR A 23 39.41 18.44 -50.30
CA THR A 23 40.05 17.82 -51.46
C THR A 23 41.38 17.13 -51.13
N GLU A 24 42.13 17.66 -50.16
CA GLU A 24 43.42 17.11 -49.73
C GLU A 24 43.32 15.97 -48.70
N MET A 25 42.14 15.77 -48.08
CA MET A 25 41.96 14.76 -47.03
C MET A 25 42.20 13.33 -47.54
N VAL A 26 43.11 12.63 -46.86
CA VAL A 26 43.35 11.19 -47.05
C VAL A 26 42.57 10.35 -46.04
N VAL A 27 42.43 9.04 -46.29
CA VAL A 27 41.68 8.13 -45.43
C VAL A 27 42.25 8.16 -44.00
N GLY A 28 41.38 8.44 -43.02
CA GLY A 28 41.75 8.60 -41.61
C GLY A 28 41.85 10.07 -41.16
N ASP A 29 41.85 11.03 -42.08
CA ASP A 29 41.86 12.44 -41.73
C ASP A 29 40.54 12.89 -41.10
N ALA A 30 40.65 13.87 -40.19
CA ALA A 30 39.52 14.49 -39.52
C ALA A 30 39.73 16.01 -39.34
N VAL A 31 38.68 16.75 -39.67
CA VAL A 31 38.58 18.22 -39.50
C VAL A 31 37.47 18.50 -38.49
N ALA A 32 37.74 19.33 -37.49
CA ALA A 32 36.76 19.72 -36.48
C ALA A 32 36.48 21.22 -36.59
N LEU A 33 35.21 21.58 -36.75
CA LEU A 33 34.72 22.94 -36.91
C LEU A 33 33.84 23.32 -35.71
N HIS A 34 33.98 24.56 -35.25
CA HIS A 34 33.15 25.14 -34.21
C HIS A 34 32.17 26.09 -34.88
N LEU A 35 30.89 25.72 -34.93
CA LEU A 35 29.82 26.57 -35.43
C LEU A 35 29.36 27.46 -34.27
N THR A 36 29.98 28.62 -34.15
CA THR A 36 29.95 29.46 -32.94
C THR A 36 28.54 29.99 -32.67
N HIS A 37 27.86 30.45 -33.73
CA HIS A 37 26.50 31.01 -33.69
C HIS A 37 25.40 29.94 -33.60
N GLN A 38 25.75 28.66 -33.64
CA GLN A 38 24.80 27.53 -33.57
C GLN A 38 25.11 26.57 -32.41
N ASN A 39 25.96 26.98 -31.46
CA ASN A 39 26.32 26.18 -30.28
C ASN A 39 26.68 24.71 -30.60
N ALA A 40 27.33 24.48 -31.74
CA ALA A 40 27.51 23.15 -32.28
C ALA A 40 28.95 22.87 -32.72
N GLY A 41 29.37 21.63 -32.50
CA GLY A 41 30.59 21.07 -33.03
C GLY A 41 30.28 20.21 -34.24
N LEU A 42 31.05 20.38 -35.31
CA LEU A 42 31.00 19.52 -36.49
C LEU A 42 32.36 18.83 -36.66
N ILE A 43 32.36 17.52 -36.90
CA ILE A 43 33.57 16.78 -37.28
C ILE A 43 33.32 16.11 -38.63
N LEU A 44 34.15 16.46 -39.60
CA LEU A 44 34.22 15.81 -40.89
C LEU A 44 35.35 14.78 -40.88
N ARG A 45 35.07 13.54 -41.27
CA ARG A 45 36.10 12.50 -41.38
C ARG A 45 36.10 11.86 -42.75
N LYS A 46 37.30 11.64 -43.29
CA LYS A 46 37.50 10.88 -44.52
C LYS A 46 37.60 9.39 -44.20
N GLN A 47 36.64 8.61 -44.69
CA GLN A 47 36.69 7.15 -44.69
C GLN A 47 37.10 6.64 -46.08
N ARG A 48 37.13 5.30 -46.25
CA ARG A 48 37.55 4.67 -47.51
C ARG A 48 36.67 5.15 -48.67
N ASP A 49 35.35 4.99 -48.54
CA ASP A 49 34.40 5.23 -49.65
C ASP A 49 33.44 6.40 -49.38
N THR A 50 33.45 6.96 -48.17
CA THR A 50 32.53 8.02 -47.72
C THR A 50 33.23 9.08 -46.87
N TYR A 51 32.61 10.25 -46.73
CA TYR A 51 32.88 11.17 -45.64
C TYR A 51 31.79 11.06 -44.58
N SER A 52 32.16 11.07 -43.30
CA SER A 52 31.19 11.16 -42.20
C SER A 52 31.13 12.57 -41.65
N VAL A 53 29.93 13.14 -41.59
CA VAL A 53 29.62 14.42 -40.96
C VAL A 53 28.99 14.14 -39.59
N GLU A 54 29.72 14.45 -38.52
CA GLU A 54 29.30 14.25 -37.13
C GLU A 54 28.93 15.60 -36.51
N THR A 55 27.72 15.75 -35.96
CA THR A 55 27.31 17.00 -35.30
C THR A 55 26.86 16.76 -33.85
N PHE A 56 27.08 17.75 -32.99
CA PHE A 56 26.68 17.70 -31.57
C PHE A 56 26.69 19.09 -30.92
N GLU A 57 25.84 19.26 -29.92
CA GLU A 57 25.79 20.45 -29.06
C GLU A 57 27.10 20.63 -28.25
N LEU A 58 27.58 21.87 -28.05
CA LEU A 58 28.80 22.14 -27.27
C LEU A 58 28.53 22.67 -25.86
N SER A 59 27.63 23.63 -25.68
CA SER A 59 27.18 24.15 -24.39
C SER A 59 25.79 23.64 -24.07
N ALA A 60 25.58 23.17 -22.85
CA ALA A 60 24.24 22.78 -22.40
C ALA A 60 23.46 24.01 -21.91
N SER A 61 22.14 23.94 -21.99
CA SER A 61 21.25 24.98 -21.44
C SER A 61 21.45 25.21 -19.94
N TYR A 62 21.14 26.43 -19.52
CA TYR A 62 21.14 26.83 -18.12
C TYR A 62 20.23 25.92 -17.28
N THR A 63 19.02 25.64 -17.78
CA THR A 63 18.04 24.80 -17.09
C THR A 63 18.56 23.38 -16.86
N ALA A 64 19.16 22.74 -17.87
CA ALA A 64 19.75 21.42 -17.73
C ALA A 64 20.93 21.42 -16.75
N THR A 65 21.71 22.50 -16.72
CA THR A 65 22.87 22.63 -15.82
C THR A 65 22.44 22.81 -14.36
N ASN A 66 21.44 23.66 -14.07
CA ASN A 66 20.99 23.96 -12.70
C ASN A 66 20.03 22.93 -12.10
N SER A 67 19.22 22.26 -12.91
CA SER A 67 18.29 21.22 -12.42
C SER A 67 18.99 19.88 -12.11
N THR A 68 20.18 19.65 -12.67
CA THR A 68 20.89 18.37 -12.51
C THR A 68 21.53 18.26 -11.13
N ILE A 69 21.01 17.35 -10.30
CA ILE A 69 21.68 16.94 -9.06
C ILE A 69 22.86 16.03 -9.43
N GLY A 70 24.10 16.54 -9.31
CA GLY A 70 25.32 15.77 -9.54
C GLY A 70 26.11 16.19 -10.79
N ARG A 71 26.16 15.35 -11.83
CA ARG A 71 26.93 15.63 -13.06
C ARG A 71 26.08 15.38 -14.30
N LEU A 72 26.01 16.37 -15.19
CA LEU A 72 25.32 16.25 -16.47
C LEU A 72 26.04 15.25 -17.38
N ILE A 73 25.37 14.19 -17.82
CA ILE A 73 25.95 13.16 -18.69
C ILE A 73 25.53 13.45 -20.13
N ARG A 74 26.50 13.75 -20.99
CA ARG A 74 26.29 14.08 -22.41
C ARG A 74 26.97 13.06 -23.31
N ARG A 75 26.32 12.72 -24.43
CA ARG A 75 26.73 11.67 -25.38
C ARG A 75 27.25 12.31 -26.68
N PHE A 76 28.40 11.87 -27.16
CA PHE A 76 29.09 12.44 -28.33
C PHE A 76 29.68 11.37 -29.27
N PRO A 77 29.73 11.60 -30.59
CA PRO A 77 28.98 12.63 -31.30
C PRO A 77 27.47 12.34 -31.27
N GLY A 78 26.66 13.30 -31.72
CA GLY A 78 25.21 13.17 -31.86
C GLY A 78 24.86 12.40 -33.14
N PRO A 79 24.11 13.00 -34.07
CA PRO A 79 23.87 12.44 -35.40
C PRO A 79 25.15 12.36 -36.23
N VAL A 80 25.27 11.30 -37.01
CA VAL A 80 26.37 11.10 -37.96
C VAL A 80 25.79 10.65 -39.29
N ILE A 81 26.10 11.39 -40.35
CA ILE A 81 25.65 11.07 -41.71
C ILE A 81 26.86 10.76 -42.58
N ALA A 82 26.83 9.63 -43.27
CA ALA A 82 27.82 9.25 -44.27
C ALA A 82 27.36 9.71 -45.66
N VAL A 83 28.22 10.43 -46.36
CA VAL A 83 28.01 10.92 -47.73
C VAL A 83 29.09 10.30 -48.63
N SER A 84 28.73 9.85 -49.83
CA SER A 84 29.69 9.17 -50.71
C SER A 84 30.83 10.09 -51.15
N ASN A 85 31.99 9.52 -51.43
CA ASN A 85 33.13 10.26 -51.94
C ASN A 85 32.82 11.02 -53.23
N GLU A 86 31.97 10.45 -54.10
CA GLU A 86 31.56 11.07 -55.36
C GLU A 86 30.77 12.35 -55.10
N GLN A 87 29.77 12.29 -54.22
CA GLN A 87 28.96 13.45 -53.84
C GLN A 87 29.79 14.54 -53.16
N VAL A 88 30.72 14.17 -52.27
CA VAL A 88 31.59 15.16 -51.60
C VAL A 88 32.66 15.72 -52.54
N LYS A 89 33.02 15.03 -53.62
CA LYS A 89 33.96 15.56 -54.63
C LYS A 89 33.29 16.43 -55.68
N ASP A 90 31.97 16.36 -55.83
CA ASP A 90 31.22 17.24 -56.71
C ASP A 90 31.40 18.71 -56.30
N ASP A 91 31.86 19.55 -57.22
CA ASP A 91 32.17 20.95 -56.95
C ASP A 91 30.93 21.74 -56.53
N ASN A 92 29.77 21.45 -57.12
CA ASN A 92 28.52 22.15 -56.77
C ASN A 92 28.10 21.80 -55.34
N PHE A 93 28.12 20.52 -54.98
CA PHE A 93 27.84 20.08 -53.62
C PHE A 93 28.79 20.73 -52.60
N ARG A 94 30.11 20.69 -52.83
CA ARG A 94 31.08 21.29 -51.89
C ARG A 94 30.85 22.79 -51.71
N GLN A 95 30.68 23.54 -52.80
CA GLN A 95 30.45 24.98 -52.72
C GLN A 95 29.19 25.31 -51.91
N HIS A 96 28.08 24.59 -52.15
CA HIS A 96 26.85 24.78 -51.39
C HIS A 96 26.98 24.34 -49.93
N PHE A 97 27.67 23.23 -49.67
CA PHE A 97 27.90 22.73 -48.32
C PHE A 97 28.76 23.71 -47.50
N ILE A 98 29.84 24.24 -48.08
CA ILE A 98 30.72 25.23 -47.43
C ILE A 98 29.97 26.54 -47.19
N ARG A 99 29.20 27.02 -48.17
CA ARG A 99 28.36 28.22 -48.02
C ARG A 99 27.34 28.04 -46.89
N CYS A 100 26.70 26.87 -46.81
CA CYS A 100 25.76 26.53 -45.74
C CYS A 100 26.44 26.55 -44.37
N LEU A 101 27.62 25.94 -44.24
CA LEU A 101 28.40 26.02 -43.00
C LEU A 101 28.83 27.44 -42.66
N GLY A 102 29.19 28.25 -43.67
CA GLY A 102 29.50 29.67 -43.50
C GLY A 102 28.33 30.44 -42.90
N SER A 103 27.12 30.27 -43.44
CA SER A 103 25.90 30.87 -42.88
C SER A 103 25.61 30.40 -41.46
N LEU A 104 25.80 29.11 -41.16
CA LEU A 104 25.62 28.57 -39.80
C LEU A 104 26.68 29.07 -38.80
N ASP A 105 27.84 29.55 -39.26
CA ASP A 105 28.88 30.12 -38.39
C ASP A 105 28.85 31.65 -38.31
N SER A 106 28.11 32.34 -39.19
CA SER A 106 27.97 33.81 -39.18
C SER A 106 26.65 34.29 -38.57
N ASP A 107 25.57 33.51 -38.68
CA ASP A 107 24.21 34.00 -38.39
C ASP A 107 23.59 33.30 -37.17
N ASN A 108 23.08 34.11 -36.23
CA ASN A 108 22.11 33.64 -35.24
C ASN A 108 20.72 33.71 -35.89
N LEU A 109 20.16 32.55 -36.24
CA LEU A 109 18.78 32.47 -36.72
C LEU A 109 17.82 32.77 -35.56
N ASP A 110 16.86 33.68 -35.73
CA ASP A 110 15.93 34.14 -34.68
C ASP A 110 15.22 32.96 -33.99
N GLU A 111 14.91 31.91 -34.74
CA GLU A 111 14.27 30.67 -34.27
C GLU A 111 15.15 29.80 -33.35
N ALA A 112 16.46 30.06 -33.27
CA ALA A 112 17.41 29.40 -32.36
C ALA A 112 17.68 30.21 -31.08
N LEU A 113 17.17 31.44 -30.97
CA LEU A 113 17.30 32.29 -29.80
C LEU A 113 16.30 31.87 -28.72
N SER A 114 16.80 31.16 -27.71
CA SER A 114 16.03 30.77 -26.52
C SER A 114 15.75 32.00 -25.64
N ILE A 115 14.49 32.40 -25.48
CA ILE A 115 14.09 33.38 -24.44
C ILE A 115 14.11 32.65 -23.09
N GLY A 116 15.09 32.94 -22.25
CA GLY A 116 15.17 32.42 -20.89
C GLY A 116 14.08 33.03 -19.97
N GLN A 117 13.92 32.49 -18.76
CA GLN A 117 13.07 33.10 -17.74
C GLN A 117 13.71 34.42 -17.24
N GLY A 118 13.16 35.58 -17.66
CA GLY A 118 13.57 36.90 -17.21
C GLY A 118 14.58 37.61 -18.13
N SER A 119 15.40 38.51 -17.59
CA SER A 119 16.42 39.32 -18.31
C SER A 119 17.68 38.50 -18.72
N ILE A 120 17.58 37.17 -18.79
CA ILE A 120 18.73 36.25 -18.89
C ILE A 120 18.65 35.50 -20.23
N THR A 121 19.66 35.67 -21.07
CA THR A 121 19.82 34.93 -22.34
C THR A 121 20.37 33.53 -22.06
N ASP A 122 19.65 32.49 -22.51
CA ASP A 122 20.11 31.08 -22.42
C ASP A 122 21.02 30.74 -23.63
N SER A 123 21.70 29.59 -23.61
CA SER A 123 22.53 29.14 -24.74
C SER A 123 21.69 28.94 -26.01
N VAL A 124 22.24 29.32 -27.17
CA VAL A 124 21.62 29.12 -28.49
C VAL A 124 21.29 27.64 -28.71
N HIS A 125 20.07 27.35 -29.17
CA HIS A 125 19.64 25.99 -29.44
C HIS A 125 20.30 25.47 -30.74
N PRO A 126 20.96 24.30 -30.74
CA PRO A 126 21.80 23.85 -31.85
C PRO A 126 21.02 23.16 -32.99
N GLN A 127 19.69 23.32 -33.06
CA GLN A 127 18.81 22.57 -33.98
C GLN A 127 19.23 22.65 -35.44
N PHE A 128 19.71 23.82 -35.90
CA PHE A 128 20.07 23.97 -37.31
C PHE A 128 21.31 23.13 -37.67
N ALA A 129 22.26 22.99 -36.75
CA ALA A 129 23.45 22.16 -36.94
C ALA A 129 23.24 20.69 -36.56
N THR A 130 22.37 20.39 -35.59
CA THR A 130 22.22 19.03 -35.02
C THR A 130 20.98 18.29 -35.51
N GLU A 131 19.99 18.97 -36.09
CA GLU A 131 18.76 18.35 -36.60
C GLU A 131 18.55 18.66 -38.08
N TRP A 132 18.52 19.93 -38.47
CA TRP A 132 18.27 20.37 -39.85
C TRP A 132 19.38 19.95 -40.82
N LEU A 133 20.64 20.29 -40.53
CA LEU A 133 21.77 19.92 -41.40
C LEU A 133 21.89 18.39 -41.57
N PRO A 134 21.83 17.56 -40.51
CA PRO A 134 21.76 16.10 -40.67
C PRO A 134 20.51 15.63 -41.41
N GLY A 135 19.37 16.32 -41.29
CA GLY A 135 18.15 16.06 -42.04
C GLY A 135 18.35 16.25 -43.55
N LEU A 136 19.00 17.35 -43.96
CA LEU A 136 19.37 17.60 -45.36
C LEU A 136 20.35 16.54 -45.88
N LEU A 137 21.41 16.25 -45.12
CA LEU A 137 22.43 15.30 -45.52
C LEU A 137 21.89 13.87 -45.65
N ARG A 138 20.81 13.50 -44.94
CA ARG A 138 20.13 12.21 -45.11
C ARG A 138 19.52 12.02 -46.51
N GLY A 139 19.17 13.10 -47.21
CA GLY A 139 18.63 13.01 -48.57
C GLY A 139 19.64 12.56 -49.61
N ILE A 140 20.94 12.77 -49.33
CA ILE A 140 22.07 12.49 -50.25
C ILE A 140 23.08 11.50 -49.67
N GLY A 141 22.79 10.96 -48.48
CA GLY A 141 23.67 10.11 -47.70
C GLY A 141 22.87 9.12 -46.86
N SER A 142 23.50 8.53 -45.87
CA SER A 142 22.84 7.59 -44.95
C SER A 142 23.28 7.79 -43.51
N PRO A 143 22.39 7.59 -42.52
CA PRO A 143 22.78 7.62 -41.11
C PRO A 143 23.82 6.54 -40.81
N LEU A 144 24.92 6.91 -40.16
CA LEU A 144 25.98 5.98 -39.77
C LEU A 144 25.97 5.77 -38.25
N ASN A 145 25.91 4.50 -37.82
CA ASN A 145 26.01 4.20 -36.40
C ASN A 145 27.48 4.11 -35.95
N VAL A 146 27.93 5.07 -35.16
CA VAL A 146 29.30 5.13 -34.64
C VAL A 146 29.38 4.87 -33.13
N SER A 147 30.55 4.43 -32.68
CA SER A 147 30.86 4.28 -31.26
C SER A 147 30.91 5.65 -30.57
N ARG A 148 29.97 5.89 -29.66
CA ARG A 148 29.85 7.17 -28.94
C ARG A 148 30.56 7.13 -27.59
N VAL A 149 30.94 8.32 -27.11
CA VAL A 149 31.58 8.55 -25.82
C VAL A 149 30.65 9.35 -24.91
N TYR A 150 30.62 8.98 -23.64
CA TYR A 150 29.87 9.70 -22.61
C TYR A 150 30.84 10.58 -21.83
N LYS A 151 30.54 11.88 -21.75
CA LYS A 151 31.28 12.81 -20.89
C LYS A 151 30.37 13.32 -19.79
N ARG A 152 30.92 13.31 -18.57
CA ARG A 152 30.31 13.95 -17.40
C ARG A 152 30.72 15.42 -17.42
N THR A 153 29.82 16.28 -17.88
CA THR A 153 29.99 17.73 -17.91
C THR A 153 29.67 18.28 -16.54
N ARG A 154 30.58 19.10 -16.02
CA ARG A 154 30.40 19.86 -14.78
C ARG A 154 30.40 21.31 -15.22
N ASP A 155 29.28 21.85 -15.63
CA ASP A 155 29.17 23.28 -15.90
C ASP A 155 28.65 23.97 -14.65
N GLU A 156 29.15 25.17 -14.39
CA GLU A 156 28.70 26.05 -13.32
C GLU A 156 28.53 27.42 -13.99
N VAL A 157 27.28 27.85 -14.18
CA VAL A 157 26.94 29.12 -14.85
C VAL A 157 27.00 30.22 -13.79
N ILE A 158 28.13 30.94 -13.73
CA ILE A 158 28.39 31.96 -12.71
C ILE A 158 28.14 33.34 -13.31
N TRP A 159 27.33 34.14 -12.63
CA TRP A 159 27.02 35.52 -13.02
C TRP A 159 27.81 36.50 -12.16
N ALA A 160 28.41 37.51 -12.78
CA ALA A 160 28.89 38.70 -12.07
C ALA A 160 27.75 39.72 -11.97
N GLU A 161 27.68 40.46 -10.86
CA GLU A 161 26.69 41.54 -10.70
C GLU A 161 26.80 42.55 -11.85
N GLY A 162 25.70 42.74 -12.59
CA GLY A 162 25.63 43.66 -13.73
C GLY A 162 26.08 43.09 -15.09
N SER A 163 26.46 41.82 -15.19
CA SER A 163 26.83 41.17 -16.47
C SER A 163 25.63 40.55 -17.18
N SER A 164 25.51 40.75 -18.50
CA SER A 164 24.53 40.07 -19.37
C SER A 164 25.02 38.72 -19.92
N GLU A 165 26.30 38.37 -19.71
CA GLU A 165 26.87 37.09 -20.12
C GLU A 165 27.37 36.27 -18.92
N PRO A 166 27.05 34.97 -18.84
CA PRO A 166 27.52 34.11 -17.78
C PRO A 166 28.91 33.53 -18.07
N TRP A 167 29.70 33.36 -17.00
CA TRP A 167 30.92 32.56 -17.07
C TRP A 167 30.57 31.07 -17.17
N HIS A 168 31.02 30.43 -18.24
CA HIS A 168 30.82 28.99 -18.50
C HIS A 168 32.09 28.37 -19.10
N ARG A 169 32.13 27.04 -19.21
CA ARG A 169 33.29 26.34 -19.75
C ARG A 169 33.40 26.51 -21.27
N SER A 170 34.63 26.67 -21.77
CA SER A 170 34.90 26.86 -23.20
C SER A 170 34.28 25.76 -24.09
N PRO A 171 33.33 26.12 -25.01
CA PRO A 171 32.70 25.18 -25.94
C PRO A 171 33.72 24.56 -26.90
N ARG A 172 34.66 25.40 -27.37
CA ARG A 172 35.79 24.99 -28.23
C ARG A 172 36.67 23.94 -27.56
N TRP A 173 36.90 24.05 -26.25
CA TRP A 173 37.66 23.02 -25.53
C TRP A 173 36.94 21.67 -25.48
N LEU A 174 35.61 21.67 -25.37
CA LEU A 174 34.83 20.45 -25.45
C LEU A 174 34.94 19.82 -26.85
N LEU A 175 34.80 20.61 -27.91
CA LEU A 175 34.98 20.16 -29.30
C LEU A 175 36.32 19.45 -29.48
N LEU A 176 37.42 20.09 -29.10
CA LEU A 176 38.76 19.52 -29.20
C LEU A 176 38.89 18.20 -28.42
N ARG A 177 38.32 18.15 -27.22
CA ARG A 177 38.34 16.93 -26.39
C ARG A 177 37.48 15.81 -26.94
N VAL A 178 36.37 16.11 -27.62
CA VAL A 178 35.52 15.12 -28.28
C VAL A 178 36.23 14.62 -29.55
N ALA A 179 36.67 15.53 -30.41
CA ALA A 179 37.38 15.19 -31.65
C ALA A 179 38.63 14.35 -31.39
N THR A 180 39.45 14.76 -30.43
CA THR A 180 40.67 14.01 -30.07
C THR A 180 40.34 12.65 -29.47
N GLN A 181 39.36 12.57 -28.55
CA GLN A 181 39.01 11.30 -27.89
C GLN A 181 38.44 10.29 -28.88
N THR A 182 37.56 10.72 -29.79
CA THR A 182 36.91 9.86 -30.78
C THR A 182 37.89 9.44 -31.89
N SER A 183 38.90 10.25 -32.20
CA SER A 183 39.91 9.93 -33.23
C SER A 183 41.03 9.00 -32.73
N ILE A 184 41.41 9.09 -31.46
CA ILE A 184 42.53 8.31 -30.89
C ILE A 184 42.03 7.03 -30.17
N LYS A 185 40.72 6.86 -30.01
CA LYS A 185 40.12 5.65 -29.43
C LYS A 185 40.45 4.45 -30.33
N SER A 186 41.05 3.42 -29.75
CA SER A 186 41.32 2.15 -30.41
C SER A 186 40.32 1.09 -29.92
N PRO A 187 39.90 0.13 -30.77
CA PRO A 187 39.07 -0.99 -30.36
C PRO A 187 39.67 -1.76 -29.16
N ASP A 188 41.00 -1.98 -29.17
CA ASP A 188 41.69 -2.85 -28.21
C ASP A 188 42.12 -2.13 -26.93
N ALA A 189 42.48 -0.85 -27.01
CA ALA A 189 43.00 -0.06 -25.88
C ALA A 189 41.95 0.89 -25.26
N GLY A 190 40.70 0.85 -25.75
CA GLY A 190 39.59 1.67 -25.29
C GLY A 190 39.94 3.18 -25.20
N HIS A 191 39.79 3.76 -24.00
CA HIS A 191 40.08 5.18 -23.75
C HIS A 191 41.50 5.47 -23.25
N THR A 192 42.35 4.46 -23.10
CA THR A 192 43.64 4.62 -22.43
C THR A 192 44.59 5.51 -23.23
N ARG A 193 44.66 5.34 -24.57
CA ARG A 193 45.46 6.22 -25.45
C ARG A 193 45.07 7.70 -25.30
N TYR A 194 43.77 8.00 -25.27
CA TYR A 194 43.29 9.37 -25.03
C TYR A 194 43.67 9.89 -23.63
N LYS A 195 43.61 9.04 -22.60
CA LYS A 195 44.00 9.44 -21.23
C LYS A 195 45.49 9.76 -21.13
N ILE A 196 46.35 8.98 -21.78
CA ILE A 196 47.81 9.25 -21.85
C ILE A 196 48.04 10.56 -22.59
N PHE A 197 47.40 10.77 -23.75
CA PHE A 197 47.49 12.04 -24.48
C PHE A 197 47.08 13.24 -23.62
N MET A 198 46.01 13.12 -22.83
CA MET A 198 45.58 14.20 -21.95
C MET A 198 46.58 14.52 -20.83
N ILE A 199 47.38 13.55 -20.37
CA ILE A 199 48.46 13.82 -19.40
C ILE A 199 49.63 14.48 -20.11
N TYR A 200 50.03 13.95 -21.27
CA TYR A 200 51.08 14.56 -22.09
C TYR A 200 50.75 16.02 -22.43
N PHE A 201 49.52 16.30 -22.86
CA PHE A 201 49.04 17.68 -23.10
C PHE A 201 49.15 18.55 -21.85
N MET A 202 48.77 18.04 -20.68
CA MET A 202 48.90 18.78 -19.42
C MET A 202 50.36 19.03 -19.02
N ALA A 203 51.26 18.09 -19.31
CA ALA A 203 52.69 18.26 -19.12
C ALA A 203 53.22 19.38 -20.04
N ARG A 204 52.93 19.33 -21.35
CA ARG A 204 53.30 20.41 -22.28
C ARG A 204 52.77 21.79 -21.84
N VAL A 205 51.57 21.87 -21.27
CA VAL A 205 51.03 23.13 -20.71
C VAL A 205 51.84 23.59 -19.49
N LEU A 206 52.23 22.67 -18.60
CA LEU A 206 53.08 22.98 -17.44
C LEU A 206 54.48 23.44 -17.88
N GLU A 207 55.07 22.76 -18.85
CA GLU A 207 56.37 23.11 -19.44
C GLU A 207 56.33 24.53 -20.02
N LEU A 208 55.35 24.84 -20.87
CA LEU A 208 55.15 26.19 -21.41
C LEU A 208 54.91 27.23 -20.31
N ALA A 209 54.20 26.88 -19.24
CA ALA A 209 53.97 27.78 -18.10
C ALA A 209 55.26 28.08 -17.32
N VAL A 210 56.21 27.13 -17.28
CA VAL A 210 57.54 27.32 -16.70
C VAL A 210 58.46 28.08 -17.66
N GLU A 211 58.50 27.73 -18.95
CA GLU A 211 59.33 28.36 -19.99
C GLU A 211 58.98 29.84 -20.19
N HIS A 212 57.69 30.19 -20.25
CA HIS A 212 57.22 31.58 -20.39
C HIS A 212 57.70 32.48 -19.23
N GLN A 213 58.24 31.92 -18.15
CA GLN A 213 58.81 32.67 -17.04
C GLN A 213 60.34 32.72 -17.04
N ILE A 214 61.00 31.74 -17.65
CA ILE A 214 62.45 31.77 -17.85
C ILE A 214 62.81 32.95 -18.77
N ASP A 215 62.00 33.19 -19.82
CA ASP A 215 62.14 34.32 -20.75
C ASP A 215 61.80 35.71 -20.15
N VAL A 216 61.08 35.77 -19.03
CA VAL A 216 60.76 37.04 -18.35
C VAL A 216 61.85 37.40 -17.34
N ASN A 217 62.55 36.41 -16.76
CA ASN A 217 63.61 36.63 -15.77
C ASN A 217 65.03 36.73 -16.39
N TYR A 218 65.26 36.19 -17.59
CA TYR A 218 66.51 36.37 -18.33
C TYR A 218 66.23 37.22 -19.58
N GLY A 219 66.67 38.48 -19.58
CA GLY A 219 66.45 39.46 -20.65
C GLY A 219 67.17 39.16 -21.97
N THR A 220 66.99 37.99 -22.59
CA THR A 220 67.41 37.75 -23.97
C THR A 220 66.25 38.00 -24.93
N ALA A 221 66.18 39.24 -25.39
CA ALA A 221 65.29 39.67 -26.46
C ALA A 221 65.62 38.96 -27.79
N LYS A 222 64.96 37.84 -28.10
CA LYS A 222 64.77 37.44 -29.49
C LYS A 222 63.54 38.18 -30.02
N LYS A 223 63.81 39.34 -30.65
CA LYS A 223 62.83 40.19 -31.35
C LYS A 223 61.92 39.33 -32.26
N ARG A 224 60.71 38.99 -31.81
CA ARG A 224 59.58 38.82 -32.74
C ARG A 224 59.08 40.23 -33.07
N LYS A 225 59.57 40.77 -34.19
CA LYS A 225 58.93 41.91 -34.86
C LYS A 225 57.48 41.52 -35.14
N ASN A 226 56.54 42.41 -34.79
CA ASN A 226 55.09 42.30 -34.94
C ASN A 226 54.34 41.80 -33.69
N ALA A 227 54.32 42.62 -32.64
CA ALA A 227 53.16 42.70 -31.77
C ALA A 227 52.91 44.17 -31.41
N LYS A 228 51.85 44.71 -32.01
CA LYS A 228 51.35 46.07 -31.83
C LYS A 228 50.98 46.27 -30.37
N LYS A 229 51.51 47.36 -29.80
CA LYS A 229 51.19 48.01 -28.53
C LYS A 229 49.74 47.74 -28.04
N ARG A 230 49.58 46.98 -26.95
CA ARG A 230 48.34 46.87 -26.17
C ARG A 230 48.69 46.79 -24.68
N GLY A 231 48.15 47.73 -23.90
CA GLY A 231 47.85 47.59 -22.47
C GLY A 231 49.04 47.60 -21.50
N ASN A 232 48.91 48.43 -20.47
CA ASN A 232 49.88 48.65 -19.40
C ASN A 232 49.83 47.53 -18.32
N ASP A 233 49.76 46.26 -18.73
CA ASP A 233 49.74 45.12 -17.81
C ASP A 233 51.17 44.65 -17.54
N GLU A 234 51.65 44.90 -16.32
CA GLU A 234 52.86 44.28 -15.78
C GLU A 234 52.84 42.78 -16.07
N LYS A 235 53.87 42.26 -16.76
CA LYS A 235 54.08 40.84 -17.04
C LYS A 235 54.21 40.03 -15.73
N LYS A 236 53.10 39.73 -15.07
CA LYS A 236 53.04 38.81 -13.93
C LYS A 236 53.10 37.38 -14.46
N GLY A 237 54.21 36.70 -14.21
CA GLY A 237 54.29 35.26 -14.44
C GLY A 237 53.26 34.49 -13.59
N VAL A 238 52.81 33.33 -14.09
CA VAL A 238 52.08 32.27 -13.34
C VAL A 238 52.58 32.10 -11.88
N SER A 239 51.66 32.12 -10.91
CA SER A 239 52.01 31.97 -9.49
C SER A 239 52.53 30.56 -9.16
N SER A 240 53.34 30.46 -8.10
CA SER A 240 53.85 29.16 -7.63
C SER A 240 52.71 28.21 -7.20
N ASP A 241 51.60 28.74 -6.68
CA ASP A 241 50.43 27.96 -6.30
C ASP A 241 49.78 27.30 -7.53
N LEU A 242 49.64 28.03 -8.64
CA LEU A 242 49.12 27.48 -9.89
C LEU A 242 50.03 26.39 -10.46
N LEU A 243 51.35 26.60 -10.44
CA LEU A 243 52.32 25.58 -10.86
C LEU A 243 52.26 24.33 -9.96
N HIS A 244 52.11 24.52 -8.65
CA HIS A 244 51.95 23.42 -7.70
C HIS A 244 50.64 22.64 -7.95
N ILE A 245 49.53 23.33 -8.21
CA ILE A 245 48.25 22.70 -8.56
C ILE A 245 48.40 21.88 -9.85
N MET A 246 49.04 22.43 -10.88
CA MET A 246 49.30 21.72 -12.14
C MET A 246 50.13 20.45 -11.90
N LEU A 247 51.22 20.55 -11.13
CA LEU A 247 52.05 19.42 -10.71
C LEU A 247 51.26 18.35 -9.95
N ALA A 248 50.49 18.74 -8.93
CA ALA A 248 49.68 17.81 -8.14
C ALA A 248 48.61 17.10 -8.99
N LYS A 249 48.00 17.81 -9.94
CA LYS A 249 47.03 17.24 -10.88
C LYS A 249 47.69 16.23 -11.83
N LEU A 250 48.90 16.51 -12.33
CA LEU A 250 49.68 15.60 -13.15
C LEU A 250 50.05 14.34 -12.36
N HIS A 251 50.66 14.50 -11.19
CA HIS A 251 51.08 13.39 -10.32
C HIS A 251 49.92 12.43 -10.00
N ARG A 252 48.76 12.98 -9.58
CA ARG A 252 47.57 12.16 -9.29
C ARG A 252 47.03 11.42 -10.52
N ARG A 253 47.17 11.98 -11.72
CA ARG A 253 46.70 11.34 -12.96
C ARG A 253 47.61 10.21 -13.41
N ILE A 254 48.92 10.36 -13.24
CA ILE A 254 49.91 9.29 -13.46
C ILE A 254 49.62 8.14 -12.50
N GLN A 255 49.47 8.41 -11.19
CA GLN A 255 49.16 7.37 -10.20
C GLN A 255 47.88 6.60 -10.54
N LYS A 256 46.84 7.27 -11.06
CA LYS A 256 45.59 6.62 -11.49
C LYS A 256 45.72 5.73 -12.72
N LEU A 257 46.77 5.91 -13.53
CA LEU A 257 46.98 5.18 -14.78
C LEU A 257 48.18 4.23 -14.75
N GLY A 258 48.99 4.25 -13.68
CA GLY A 258 50.28 3.55 -13.60
C GLY A 258 50.25 2.04 -13.85
N VAL A 259 49.11 1.35 -13.66
CA VAL A 259 48.97 -0.09 -13.97
C VAL A 259 48.72 -0.33 -15.47
N VAL A 260 48.18 0.65 -16.20
CA VAL A 260 47.65 0.50 -17.57
C VAL A 260 48.61 1.02 -18.65
N MET A 261 49.69 1.72 -18.27
CA MET A 261 50.63 2.34 -19.22
C MET A 261 51.62 1.34 -19.86
N LYS A 262 51.80 0.13 -19.29
CA LYS A 262 52.87 -0.81 -19.69
C LYS A 262 52.71 -1.47 -21.07
N ASN A 263 51.52 -1.45 -21.67
CA ASN A 263 51.21 -2.21 -22.90
C ASN A 263 50.78 -1.34 -24.10
N ILE A 264 51.04 -0.03 -24.07
CA ILE A 264 50.62 0.89 -25.14
C ILE A 264 51.88 1.44 -25.84
N PRO A 265 51.99 1.31 -27.17
CA PRO A 265 53.07 1.97 -27.94
C PRO A 265 53.12 3.45 -27.58
N TRP A 266 54.30 4.10 -27.57
CA TRP A 266 54.53 5.53 -27.18
C TRP A 266 54.27 5.92 -25.70
N ALA A 267 53.79 5.01 -24.84
CA ALA A 267 53.55 5.33 -23.42
C ALA A 267 54.83 5.61 -22.63
N GLU A 268 55.92 4.88 -22.92
CA GLU A 268 57.24 5.08 -22.29
C GLU A 268 57.80 6.48 -22.59
N HIS A 269 57.78 6.89 -23.86
CA HIS A 269 58.23 8.23 -24.24
C HIS A 269 57.36 9.34 -23.63
N ALA A 270 56.04 9.12 -23.54
CA ALA A 270 55.17 10.07 -22.85
C ALA A 270 55.51 10.17 -21.36
N GLU A 271 55.75 9.04 -20.69
CA GLU A 271 56.12 8.98 -19.27
C GLU A 271 57.46 9.69 -18.98
N GLU A 272 58.44 9.53 -19.87
CA GLU A 272 59.72 10.24 -19.81
C GLU A 272 59.53 11.77 -19.87
N VAL A 273 58.86 12.27 -20.91
CA VAL A 273 58.59 13.72 -21.08
C VAL A 273 57.78 14.28 -19.91
N ILE A 274 56.79 13.53 -19.41
CA ILE A 274 55.96 13.95 -18.28
C ILE A 274 56.82 14.05 -17.01
N THR A 275 57.68 13.07 -16.75
CA THR A 275 58.53 13.02 -15.55
C THR A 275 59.57 14.14 -15.58
N GLU A 276 60.22 14.34 -16.72
CA GLU A 276 61.16 15.44 -16.94
C GLU A 276 60.49 16.80 -16.69
N THR A 277 59.32 17.03 -17.28
CA THR A 277 58.56 18.28 -17.08
C THR A 277 58.20 18.50 -15.61
N MET A 278 57.81 17.44 -14.90
CA MET A 278 57.48 17.52 -13.48
C MET A 278 58.71 17.89 -12.63
N GLU A 279 59.88 17.35 -12.94
CA GLU A 279 61.13 17.68 -12.24
C GLU A 279 61.60 19.10 -12.54
N ILE A 280 61.45 19.57 -13.78
CA ILE A 280 61.71 20.97 -14.16
C ILE A 280 60.83 21.92 -13.33
N ALA A 281 59.52 21.66 -13.28
CA ALA A 281 58.59 22.50 -12.53
C ALA A 281 58.82 22.45 -11.01
N ARG A 282 59.14 21.26 -10.45
CA ARG A 282 59.49 21.12 -9.02
C ARG A 282 60.76 21.89 -8.68
N SER A 283 61.80 21.74 -9.50
CA SER A 283 63.07 22.45 -9.35
C SER A 283 62.87 23.95 -9.42
N TYR A 284 62.00 24.42 -10.33
CA TYR A 284 61.68 25.83 -10.46
C TYR A 284 60.91 26.39 -9.24
N ILE A 285 59.90 25.68 -8.72
CA ILE A 285 59.19 26.09 -7.50
C ILE A 285 60.14 26.09 -6.29
N ALA A 286 61.00 25.07 -6.17
CA ALA A 286 62.00 25.00 -5.10
C ALA A 286 63.01 26.14 -5.19
N LYS A 287 63.43 26.52 -6.41
CA LYS A 287 64.29 27.70 -6.66
C LYS A 287 63.59 28.99 -6.21
N ARG A 288 62.33 29.21 -6.60
CA ARG A 288 61.53 30.36 -6.14
C ARG A 288 61.42 30.41 -4.63
N TRP A 289 61.16 29.27 -4.00
CA TRP A 289 61.07 29.18 -2.54
C TRP A 289 62.40 29.53 -1.86
N LYS A 290 63.53 29.00 -2.35
CA LYS A 290 64.86 29.38 -1.86
C LYS A 290 65.12 30.89 -2.02
N THR A 291 64.76 31.48 -3.15
CA THR A 291 64.87 32.93 -3.37
C THR A 291 64.02 33.73 -2.37
N ILE A 292 62.79 33.27 -2.07
CA ILE A 292 61.94 33.90 -1.05
C ILE A 292 62.58 33.78 0.33
N GLN A 293 63.08 32.60 0.70
CA GLN A 293 63.74 32.36 2.00
C GLN A 293 65.01 33.21 2.19
N GLN A 294 65.76 33.45 1.11
CA GLN A 294 66.98 34.26 1.12
C GLN A 294 66.69 35.77 0.98
N SER A 295 65.45 36.15 0.67
CA SER A 295 65.07 37.56 0.59
C SER A 295 65.05 38.15 2.01
N PRO A 296 65.73 39.29 2.25
CA PRO A 296 65.69 39.98 3.55
C PRO A 296 64.28 40.50 3.90
N ASN A 297 63.35 40.47 2.93
CA ASN A 297 61.95 40.83 3.11
C ASN A 297 61.02 39.67 2.68
N SER A 298 61.33 38.45 3.13
CA SER A 298 60.62 37.21 2.78
C SER A 298 59.12 37.21 3.11
N ALA A 299 58.68 38.08 4.04
CA ALA A 299 57.27 38.29 4.38
C ALA A 299 56.55 39.36 3.53
N GLY A 300 57.25 40.03 2.60
CA GLY A 300 56.73 41.23 1.92
C GLY A 300 56.45 42.38 2.88
N LYS A 301 55.67 43.39 2.45
CA LYS A 301 55.06 44.39 3.35
C LYS A 301 54.03 43.68 4.25
N PHE A 302 54.50 42.89 5.20
CA PHE A 302 53.67 42.32 6.24
C PHE A 302 53.20 43.48 7.13
N LEU A 303 52.04 44.03 6.80
CA LEU A 303 51.43 45.12 7.52
C LEU A 303 50.92 44.57 8.85
N LEU A 304 51.71 44.71 9.92
CA LEU A 304 51.32 44.42 11.30
C LEU A 304 49.96 45.06 11.68
N SER A 305 49.55 46.13 10.99
CA SER A 305 48.23 46.75 11.12
C SER A 305 47.05 45.84 10.75
N GLU A 306 47.24 44.83 9.88
CA GLU A 306 46.17 43.89 9.51
C GLU A 306 45.89 42.85 10.60
N LEU A 307 46.88 42.53 11.45
CA LEU A 307 46.69 41.68 12.64
C LEU A 307 45.71 42.29 13.65
N LYS A 308 45.51 43.62 13.61
CA LYS A 308 44.55 44.32 14.48
C LYS A 308 43.09 43.96 14.17
N ASN A 309 42.81 43.43 12.97
CA ASN A 309 41.48 42.99 12.53
C ASN A 309 41.20 41.51 12.79
N LEU A 310 42.21 40.73 13.21
CA LEU A 310 42.05 39.33 13.58
C LEU A 310 41.26 39.26 14.90
N LYS A 311 40.09 38.62 14.86
CA LYS A 311 39.28 38.32 16.05
C LYS A 311 39.31 36.80 16.28
N PRO A 312 40.32 36.26 17.00
CA PRO A 312 40.56 34.82 17.06
C PRO A 312 39.31 34.00 17.44
N LYS A 313 38.51 34.48 18.39
CA LYS A 313 37.27 33.81 18.83
C LYS A 313 36.19 33.73 17.75
N SER A 314 36.01 34.77 16.91
CA SER A 314 35.02 34.74 15.84
C SER A 314 35.56 34.09 14.56
N ASN A 315 36.85 34.24 14.29
CA ASN A 315 37.51 33.70 13.08
C ASN A 315 37.85 32.20 13.18
N THR A 316 37.81 31.60 14.38
CA THR A 316 37.98 30.14 14.59
C THR A 316 36.66 29.40 14.87
N SER A 317 35.55 30.14 15.07
CA SER A 317 34.24 29.56 15.34
C SER A 317 33.53 29.20 14.03
N LEU A 318 33.71 27.96 13.55
CA LEU A 318 32.92 27.41 12.45
C LEU A 318 31.52 26.99 12.93
N ARG A 319 30.49 27.82 12.68
CA ARG A 319 29.10 27.49 13.04
C ARG A 319 28.44 26.64 11.95
N LEU A 320 28.50 25.32 12.10
CA LEU A 320 27.80 24.36 11.24
C LEU A 320 26.35 24.17 11.70
N SER A 321 25.49 25.17 11.48
CA SER A 321 24.09 25.19 11.96
C SER A 321 23.25 24.00 11.50
N LYS A 322 23.58 23.38 10.36
CA LYS A 322 22.89 22.19 9.84
C LYS A 322 23.38 20.86 10.44
N LEU A 323 24.55 20.84 11.08
CA LEU A 323 25.13 19.61 11.63
C LEU A 323 24.47 19.22 12.96
N ARG A 324 24.07 20.18 13.78
CA ARG A 324 23.42 19.90 15.07
C ARG A 324 22.07 19.17 14.91
N PRO A 325 21.15 19.59 14.02
CA PRO A 325 19.93 18.82 13.74
C PRO A 325 20.22 17.41 13.21
N TYR A 326 21.24 17.26 12.35
CA TYR A 326 21.66 15.95 11.83
C TYR A 326 22.21 15.02 12.93
N LEU A 327 23.09 15.53 13.80
CA LEU A 327 23.62 14.77 14.93
C LEU A 327 22.56 14.48 15.99
N GLN A 328 21.63 15.41 16.22
CA GLN A 328 20.46 15.17 17.08
C GLN A 328 19.56 14.09 16.47
N ASN A 329 19.36 14.08 15.14
CA ASN A 329 18.66 12.97 14.47
C ASN A 329 19.39 11.65 14.70
N ILE A 330 20.71 11.57 14.51
CA ILE A 330 21.47 10.32 14.76
C ILE A 330 21.41 9.90 16.23
N HIS A 331 21.46 10.85 17.17
CA HIS A 331 21.42 10.53 18.59
C HIS A 331 20.02 10.16 19.09
N ASN A 332 18.98 10.65 18.39
CA ASN A 332 17.58 10.31 18.63
C ASN A 332 17.08 9.12 17.79
N VAL A 333 17.85 8.66 16.80
CA VAL A 333 17.64 7.36 16.16
C VAL A 333 17.89 6.32 17.25
N ARG A 334 16.80 5.82 17.83
CA ARG A 334 16.82 4.53 18.50
C ARG A 334 17.26 3.53 17.45
N ILE A 335 18.50 3.06 17.54
CA ILE A 335 18.84 1.77 17.00
C ILE A 335 18.05 0.81 17.88
N ASP A 336 16.81 0.51 17.49
CA ASP A 336 16.13 -0.66 18.01
C ASP A 336 16.98 -1.84 17.54
N GLN A 337 17.97 -2.19 18.36
CA GLN A 337 18.57 -3.51 18.29
C GLN A 337 17.37 -4.45 18.32
N ARG A 338 17.12 -5.17 17.22
CA ARG A 338 16.24 -6.35 17.29
C ARG A 338 16.68 -7.06 18.54
N ALA A 339 15.79 -7.14 19.54
CA ALA A 339 16.14 -7.74 20.80
C ALA A 339 16.84 -9.05 20.46
N ASP A 340 18.05 -9.26 21.00
CA ASP A 340 18.72 -10.55 20.92
C ASP A 340 17.73 -11.55 21.50
N THR A 341 16.92 -12.13 20.61
CA THR A 341 15.82 -13.01 20.94
C THR A 341 16.52 -14.32 21.16
N ILE A 342 17.05 -14.46 22.38
CA ILE A 342 17.47 -15.76 22.89
C ILE A 342 16.25 -16.64 22.70
N PHE A 343 16.34 -17.59 21.76
CA PHE A 343 15.29 -18.55 21.50
C PHE A 343 15.02 -19.31 22.78
N ASP A 344 14.00 -18.89 23.52
CA ASP A 344 13.73 -19.34 24.89
C ASP A 344 13.10 -20.74 24.93
N ARG A 345 12.89 -21.35 23.75
CA ARG A 345 12.20 -22.63 23.52
C ARG A 345 10.76 -22.66 24.05
N LYS A 346 10.20 -21.52 24.46
CA LYS A 346 8.81 -21.44 24.93
C LYS A 346 7.93 -21.21 23.72
N PHE A 347 7.38 -22.30 23.20
CA PHE A 347 6.34 -22.21 22.19
C PHE A 347 5.01 -21.93 22.88
N THR A 348 4.31 -20.90 22.42
CA THR A 348 2.93 -20.65 22.84
C THR A 348 2.07 -21.85 22.44
N ALA A 349 1.26 -22.37 23.36
CA ALA A 349 0.40 -23.52 23.08
C ALA A 349 -0.51 -23.22 21.88
N ARG A 350 -0.54 -24.12 20.89
CA ARG A 350 -1.35 -23.97 19.67
C ARG A 350 -2.60 -24.83 19.75
N ILE A 351 -3.62 -24.47 18.96
CA ILE A 351 -4.80 -25.31 18.77
C ILE A 351 -4.36 -26.56 18.01
N ASP A 352 -4.78 -27.74 18.48
CA ASP A 352 -4.58 -28.98 17.74
C ASP A 352 -5.51 -29.02 16.53
N THR A 353 -4.98 -28.71 15.36
CA THR A 353 -5.72 -28.64 14.09
C THR A 353 -6.19 -30.02 13.61
N LYS A 354 -5.64 -31.12 14.14
CA LYS A 354 -6.06 -32.51 13.86
C LYS A 354 -6.90 -33.12 14.99
N GLY A 355 -7.10 -32.38 16.08
CA GLY A 355 -7.77 -32.87 17.28
C GLY A 355 -9.27 -33.03 17.11
N SER A 356 -9.82 -34.06 17.76
CA SER A 356 -11.27 -34.32 17.78
C SER A 356 -12.03 -33.57 18.87
N ALA A 357 -11.36 -32.69 19.62
CA ALA A 357 -11.96 -31.86 20.66
C ALA A 357 -12.23 -30.44 20.14
N LEU A 358 -13.21 -29.76 20.73
CA LEU A 358 -13.47 -28.35 20.43
C LEU A 358 -12.27 -27.50 20.91
N PRO A 359 -11.75 -26.56 20.09
CA PRO A 359 -10.62 -25.72 20.49
C PRO A 359 -10.90 -24.93 21.78
N ASP A 360 -9.95 -24.93 22.71
CA ASP A 360 -10.06 -24.17 23.95
C ASP A 360 -9.83 -22.67 23.70
N LEU A 361 -10.76 -21.85 24.18
CA LEU A 361 -10.70 -20.39 24.10
C LEU A 361 -9.54 -19.81 24.89
N THR A 362 -9.08 -20.47 25.97
CA THR A 362 -7.93 -19.99 26.74
C THR A 362 -6.66 -19.94 25.90
N LEU A 363 -6.57 -20.75 24.84
CA LEU A 363 -5.48 -20.73 23.88
C LEU A 363 -5.50 -19.52 22.95
N LEU A 364 -6.55 -18.69 22.98
CA LEU A 364 -6.66 -17.49 22.14
C LEU A 364 -6.61 -16.20 22.97
N MET A 365 -6.84 -16.28 24.27
CA MET A 365 -6.90 -15.13 25.18
C MET A 365 -5.52 -14.64 25.63
N ASP A 366 -5.42 -13.34 25.94
CA ASP A 366 -4.26 -12.66 26.54
C ASP A 366 -2.93 -12.81 25.78
N ARG A 367 -3.00 -12.82 24.43
CA ARG A 367 -1.84 -12.95 23.55
C ARG A 367 -1.43 -11.65 22.88
N SER A 368 -0.21 -11.64 22.33
CA SER A 368 0.18 -10.57 21.40
C SER A 368 -0.71 -10.57 20.15
N PRO A 369 -0.83 -9.45 19.41
CA PRO A 369 -1.61 -9.39 18.17
C PRO A 369 -1.17 -10.44 17.13
N SER A 370 0.14 -10.71 17.06
CA SER A 370 0.71 -11.69 16.12
C SER A 370 0.32 -13.13 16.45
N GLU A 371 0.31 -13.49 17.73
CA GLU A 371 -0.11 -14.81 18.20
C GLU A 371 -1.63 -15.00 18.13
N THR A 372 -2.39 -13.93 18.38
CA THR A 372 -3.85 -13.94 18.20
C THR A 372 -4.19 -14.24 16.75
N LYS A 373 -3.54 -13.57 15.79
CA LYS A 373 -3.70 -13.84 14.36
C LYS A 373 -3.41 -15.31 14.03
N LEU A 374 -2.32 -15.88 14.55
CA LEU A 374 -1.96 -17.28 14.34
C LEU A 374 -3.00 -18.25 14.94
N GLY A 375 -3.52 -17.95 16.14
CA GLY A 375 -4.55 -18.75 16.77
C GLY A 375 -5.89 -18.73 16.03
N LEU A 376 -6.31 -17.57 15.50
CA LEU A 376 -7.51 -17.48 14.65
C LEU A 376 -7.36 -18.34 13.40
N MET A 377 -6.17 -18.36 12.83
CA MET A 377 -5.85 -19.16 11.66
C MET A 377 -5.87 -20.68 11.94
N ASP A 378 -5.40 -21.12 13.11
CA ASP A 378 -5.56 -22.52 13.52
C ASP A 378 -7.03 -22.90 13.68
N LEU A 379 -7.82 -22.00 14.28
CA LEU A 379 -9.25 -22.23 14.44
C LEU A 379 -9.95 -22.35 13.07
N GLU A 380 -9.62 -21.50 12.11
CA GLU A 380 -10.13 -21.58 10.72
C GLU A 380 -9.79 -22.93 10.08
N LEU A 381 -8.55 -23.41 10.26
CA LEU A 381 -8.13 -24.70 9.73
C LEU A 381 -8.86 -25.87 10.41
N TRP A 382 -9.00 -25.83 11.74
CA TRP A 382 -9.76 -26.83 12.50
C TRP A 382 -11.23 -26.84 12.11
N VAL A 383 -11.86 -25.67 11.95
CA VAL A 383 -13.25 -25.57 11.48
C VAL A 383 -13.41 -26.21 10.10
N SER A 384 -12.46 -25.95 9.22
CA SER A 384 -12.47 -26.48 7.86
C SER A 384 -12.33 -28.01 7.81
N GLN A 385 -11.51 -28.61 8.68
CA GLN A 385 -11.14 -30.03 8.59
C GLN A 385 -11.88 -30.93 9.59
N CYS A 386 -12.18 -30.44 10.78
CA CYS A 386 -12.58 -31.26 11.93
C CYS A 386 -14.02 -31.00 12.40
N LEU A 387 -14.63 -29.84 12.10
CA LEU A 387 -15.94 -29.45 12.64
C LEU A 387 -17.05 -30.46 12.34
N ASP A 388 -17.16 -30.95 11.11
CA ASP A 388 -18.21 -31.91 10.74
C ASP A 388 -18.05 -33.24 11.51
N SER A 389 -16.81 -33.72 11.65
CA SER A 389 -16.51 -34.95 12.40
C SER A 389 -16.79 -34.79 13.90
N TRP A 390 -16.50 -33.60 14.45
CA TRP A 390 -16.82 -33.24 15.83
C TRP A 390 -18.33 -33.17 16.04
N LEU A 391 -19.05 -32.53 15.12
CA LEU A 391 -20.51 -32.35 15.20
C LEU A 391 -21.23 -33.70 15.26
N LEU A 392 -20.83 -34.68 14.43
CA LEU A 392 -21.42 -36.02 14.41
C LEU A 392 -21.42 -36.68 15.80
N LYS A 393 -20.38 -36.43 16.62
CA LYS A 393 -20.23 -37.02 17.96
C LYS A 393 -20.94 -36.23 19.07
N HIS A 394 -21.23 -34.94 18.86
CA HIS A 394 -21.70 -34.03 19.92
C HIS A 394 -23.09 -33.42 19.67
N THR A 395 -23.77 -33.80 18.58
CA THR A 395 -25.13 -33.31 18.26
C THR A 395 -26.15 -33.53 19.39
N GLY A 396 -25.99 -34.57 20.22
CA GLY A 396 -26.90 -34.88 21.33
C GLY A 396 -26.74 -34.01 22.59
N PHE A 397 -25.66 -33.24 22.72
CA PHE A 397 -25.32 -32.55 23.97
C PHE A 397 -25.47 -31.02 23.84
N THR A 398 -26.47 -30.45 24.53
CA THR A 398 -26.74 -29.01 24.47
C THR A 398 -25.61 -28.14 25.04
N LYS A 399 -24.88 -28.63 26.05
CA LYS A 399 -23.73 -27.93 26.65
C LYS A 399 -22.60 -27.67 25.66
N ASP A 400 -22.34 -28.62 24.77
CA ASP A 400 -21.27 -28.50 23.77
C ASP A 400 -21.61 -27.44 22.72
N MET A 401 -22.90 -27.28 22.41
CA MET A 401 -23.38 -26.23 21.51
C MET A 401 -23.31 -24.83 22.15
N ASP A 402 -23.52 -24.72 23.47
CA ASP A 402 -23.28 -23.47 24.18
C ASP A 402 -21.78 -23.10 24.16
N SER A 403 -20.88 -24.08 24.23
CA SER A 403 -19.43 -23.87 24.02
C SER A 403 -19.10 -23.46 22.57
N LEU A 404 -19.71 -24.10 21.57
CA LEU A 404 -19.55 -23.72 20.16
C LEU A 404 -20.05 -22.29 19.89
N SER A 405 -21.18 -21.91 20.48
CA SER A 405 -21.72 -20.54 20.38
C SER A 405 -20.79 -19.53 21.03
N ARG A 406 -20.20 -19.84 22.19
CA ARG A 406 -19.17 -18.99 22.83
C ARG A 406 -17.93 -18.84 21.95
N LEU A 407 -17.42 -19.93 21.38
CA LEU A 407 -16.30 -19.92 20.45
C LEU A 407 -16.57 -19.06 19.22
N THR A 408 -17.75 -19.23 18.61
CA THR A 408 -18.19 -18.42 17.46
C THR A 408 -18.26 -16.94 17.81
N ASN A 409 -18.83 -16.61 18.96
CA ASN A 409 -18.94 -15.24 19.43
C ASN A 409 -17.59 -14.60 19.73
N TYR A 410 -16.64 -15.35 20.28
CA TYR A 410 -15.26 -14.90 20.47
C TYR A 410 -14.58 -14.64 19.12
N TYR A 411 -14.68 -15.60 18.19
CA TYR A 411 -14.12 -15.47 16.85
C TYR A 411 -14.65 -14.22 16.13
N ILE A 412 -15.95 -13.91 16.21
CA ILE A 412 -16.52 -12.67 15.64
C ILE A 412 -15.87 -11.41 16.24
N SER A 413 -15.61 -11.37 17.55
CA SER A 413 -15.02 -10.19 18.21
C SER A 413 -13.60 -9.91 17.70
N GLU A 414 -12.76 -10.95 17.63
CA GLU A 414 -11.34 -10.80 17.34
C GLU A 414 -11.05 -10.72 15.83
N SER A 415 -11.73 -11.56 15.03
CA SER A 415 -11.44 -11.66 13.58
C SER A 415 -11.81 -10.41 12.80
N VAL A 416 -12.88 -9.70 13.18
CA VAL A 416 -13.31 -8.48 12.49
C VAL A 416 -12.24 -7.40 12.55
N ALA A 417 -11.62 -7.19 13.72
CA ALA A 417 -10.52 -6.25 13.88
C ALA A 417 -9.26 -6.73 13.13
N GLN A 418 -8.92 -8.02 13.26
CA GLN A 418 -7.69 -8.59 12.73
C GLN A 418 -7.64 -8.65 11.19
N TYR A 419 -8.78 -8.83 10.53
CA TYR A 419 -8.90 -8.90 9.07
C TYR A 419 -9.37 -7.60 8.42
N THR A 420 -9.36 -6.49 9.16
CA THR A 420 -9.61 -5.15 8.60
C THR A 420 -8.68 -4.91 7.40
N ASP A 421 -9.24 -4.38 6.31
CA ASP A 421 -8.56 -4.13 5.03
C ASP A 421 -7.91 -5.38 4.41
N SER A 422 -8.41 -6.59 4.69
CA SER A 422 -8.00 -7.83 4.01
C SER A 422 -9.21 -8.50 3.36
N PRO A 423 -9.49 -8.25 2.07
CA PRO A 423 -10.60 -8.90 1.37
C PRO A 423 -10.53 -10.43 1.39
N GLU A 424 -9.32 -10.98 1.29
CA GLU A 424 -9.05 -12.42 1.42
C GLU A 424 -9.34 -12.91 2.85
N GLY A 425 -8.80 -12.23 3.87
CA GLY A 425 -9.02 -12.59 5.28
C GLY A 425 -10.49 -12.53 5.68
N ILE A 426 -11.21 -11.48 5.26
CA ILE A 426 -12.65 -11.33 5.48
C ILE A 426 -13.42 -12.46 4.79
N SER A 427 -13.01 -12.86 3.58
CA SER A 427 -13.68 -13.93 2.85
C SER A 427 -13.58 -15.28 3.57
N VAL A 428 -12.38 -15.63 4.06
CA VAL A 428 -12.19 -16.85 4.87
C VAL A 428 -12.92 -16.74 6.20
N MET A 429 -12.91 -15.57 6.85
CA MET A 429 -13.63 -15.34 8.10
C MET A 429 -15.14 -15.56 7.95
N ILE A 430 -15.75 -15.03 6.88
CA ILE A 430 -17.17 -15.22 6.61
C ILE A 430 -17.48 -16.70 6.35
N LEU A 431 -16.67 -17.39 5.54
CA LEU A 431 -16.86 -18.83 5.30
C LEU A 431 -16.79 -19.64 6.61
N THR A 432 -15.79 -19.39 7.45
CA THR A 432 -15.63 -20.02 8.77
C THR A 432 -16.82 -19.76 9.69
N LEU A 433 -17.31 -18.52 9.73
CA LEU A 433 -18.51 -18.15 10.51
C LEU A 433 -19.75 -18.91 10.04
N MET A 434 -19.91 -19.07 8.73
CA MET A 434 -21.05 -19.79 8.19
C MET A 434 -20.95 -21.29 8.44
N LEU A 435 -19.76 -21.89 8.40
CA LEU A 435 -19.55 -23.29 8.80
C LEU A 435 -19.90 -23.53 10.27
N LEU A 436 -19.40 -22.68 11.17
CA LEU A 436 -19.73 -22.70 12.60
C LEU A 436 -21.24 -22.51 12.84
N TRP A 437 -21.86 -21.58 12.11
CA TRP A 437 -23.30 -21.36 12.21
C TRP A 437 -24.12 -22.54 11.71
N VAL A 438 -23.75 -23.17 10.58
CA VAL A 438 -24.44 -24.37 10.08
C VAL A 438 -24.37 -25.51 11.09
N ALA A 439 -23.22 -25.71 11.74
CA ALA A 439 -23.10 -26.70 12.81
C ALA A 439 -24.03 -26.40 14.00
N LEU A 440 -24.09 -25.13 14.42
CA LEU A 440 -24.98 -24.68 15.49
C LEU A 440 -26.48 -24.80 15.11
N ASP A 441 -26.85 -24.45 13.88
CA ASP A 441 -28.23 -24.54 13.36
C ASP A 441 -28.70 -25.99 13.24
N LYS A 442 -27.85 -26.88 12.69
CA LYS A 442 -28.15 -28.33 12.61
C LYS A 442 -28.52 -28.88 13.99
N SER A 443 -27.70 -28.58 15.00
CA SER A 443 -27.96 -29.04 16.37
C SER A 443 -29.19 -28.38 16.98
N ALA A 444 -29.37 -27.07 16.82
CA ALA A 444 -30.56 -26.37 17.31
C ALA A 444 -31.86 -26.94 16.72
N VAL A 445 -31.87 -27.28 15.43
CA VAL A 445 -33.02 -27.90 14.74
C VAL A 445 -33.26 -29.35 15.18
N ILE A 446 -32.20 -30.10 15.54
CA ILE A 446 -32.33 -31.46 16.10
C ILE A 446 -33.01 -31.41 17.48
N HIS A 447 -32.55 -30.53 18.37
CA HIS A 447 -33.12 -30.39 19.72
C HIS A 447 -34.48 -29.71 19.73
N TYR A 448 -34.71 -28.76 18.81
CA TYR A 448 -35.95 -28.00 18.71
C TYR A 448 -36.49 -28.01 17.27
N PRO A 449 -37.20 -29.08 16.85
CA PRO A 449 -37.69 -29.24 15.48
C PRO A 449 -38.56 -28.09 14.96
N LEU A 450 -39.22 -27.35 15.86
CA LEU A 450 -40.00 -26.15 15.54
C LEU A 450 -39.19 -25.12 14.74
N LEU A 451 -37.88 -24.99 15.01
CA LEU A 451 -37.01 -24.03 14.32
C LEU A 451 -36.93 -24.29 12.81
N ARG A 452 -37.14 -25.53 12.36
CA ARG A 452 -37.16 -25.89 10.94
C ARG A 452 -38.21 -25.10 10.15
N LYS A 453 -39.34 -24.74 10.79
CA LYS A 453 -40.44 -24.02 10.16
C LYS A 453 -40.18 -22.52 9.95
N PHE A 454 -39.03 -21.99 10.36
CA PHE A 454 -38.71 -20.58 10.26
C PHE A 454 -37.47 -20.33 9.39
N ASP A 455 -37.50 -19.22 8.65
CA ASP A 455 -36.35 -18.71 7.89
C ASP A 455 -35.35 -18.01 8.86
N PRO A 456 -34.08 -18.45 8.91
CA PRO A 456 -33.04 -17.80 9.71
C PRO A 456 -32.62 -16.41 9.19
N GLY A 457 -33.00 -16.04 7.97
CA GLY A 457 -32.80 -14.70 7.40
C GLY A 457 -31.55 -14.52 6.53
N PHE A 458 -30.82 -15.60 6.21
CA PHE A 458 -29.65 -15.52 5.34
C PHE A 458 -30.04 -15.47 3.85
N PRO A 459 -29.59 -14.46 3.08
CA PRO A 459 -29.75 -14.44 1.63
C PRO A 459 -28.89 -15.50 0.93
N SER A 460 -29.43 -16.14 -0.11
CA SER A 460 -28.77 -17.23 -0.84
C SER A 460 -27.66 -16.78 -1.80
N ASN A 461 -27.67 -15.52 -2.23
CA ASN A 461 -26.73 -14.95 -3.21
C ASN A 461 -25.66 -14.02 -2.60
N LEU A 462 -25.60 -13.91 -1.27
CA LEU A 462 -24.70 -12.96 -0.61
C LEU A 462 -23.23 -13.34 -0.72
N PHE A 463 -22.93 -14.64 -0.85
CA PHE A 463 -21.57 -15.16 -0.75
C PHE A 463 -20.82 -15.21 -2.10
N GLU A 464 -21.42 -14.69 -3.18
CA GLU A 464 -20.80 -14.63 -4.51
C GLU A 464 -19.53 -13.75 -4.55
N SER A 465 -19.39 -12.82 -3.60
CA SER A 465 -18.23 -11.93 -3.52
C SER A 465 -17.03 -12.52 -2.77
N LEU A 466 -17.15 -13.69 -2.13
CA LEU A 466 -16.06 -14.27 -1.35
C LEU A 466 -14.85 -14.63 -2.25
N LEU A 467 -13.65 -14.28 -1.80
CA LEU A 467 -12.38 -14.66 -2.43
C LEU A 467 -11.89 -16.00 -1.86
N LEU A 468 -12.13 -17.09 -2.60
CA LEU A 468 -11.87 -18.46 -2.15
C LEU A 468 -10.95 -19.18 -3.15
N PRO A 469 -9.62 -19.09 -2.99
CA PRO A 469 -8.66 -19.63 -3.96
C PRO A 469 -8.64 -21.15 -4.04
N LYS A 470 -9.06 -21.86 -2.98
CA LYS A 470 -8.95 -23.33 -2.92
C LYS A 470 -10.28 -24.04 -3.19
N ARG A 471 -10.22 -25.19 -3.87
CA ARG A 471 -11.38 -26.01 -4.22
C ARG A 471 -12.16 -26.49 -2.99
N HIS A 472 -11.46 -26.84 -1.90
CA HIS A 472 -12.12 -27.29 -0.67
C HIS A 472 -12.96 -26.16 -0.03
N GLN A 473 -12.49 -24.91 -0.08
CA GLN A 473 -13.25 -23.74 0.39
C GLN A 473 -14.50 -23.52 -0.48
N MET A 474 -14.39 -23.67 -1.80
CA MET A 474 -15.52 -23.57 -2.72
C MET A 474 -16.56 -24.68 -2.46
N ALA A 475 -16.12 -25.90 -2.15
CA ALA A 475 -17.00 -27.01 -1.79
C ALA A 475 -17.74 -26.72 -0.47
N GLN A 476 -17.04 -26.23 0.56
CA GLN A 476 -17.63 -25.80 1.82
C GLN A 476 -18.66 -24.69 1.62
N LEU A 477 -18.35 -23.71 0.77
CA LEU A 477 -19.29 -22.63 0.46
C LEU A 477 -20.57 -23.18 -0.20
N ARG A 478 -20.43 -24.07 -1.19
CA ARG A 478 -21.59 -24.73 -1.82
C ARG A 478 -22.43 -25.47 -0.78
N ASP A 479 -21.80 -26.21 0.13
CA ASP A 479 -22.51 -26.99 1.15
C ASP A 479 -23.25 -26.09 2.16
N VAL A 480 -22.69 -24.92 2.47
CA VAL A 480 -23.35 -23.86 3.27
C VAL A 480 -24.56 -23.29 2.53
N GLU A 481 -24.40 -22.87 1.27
CA GLU A 481 -25.49 -22.29 0.46
C GLU A 481 -26.63 -23.29 0.25
N ASP A 482 -26.28 -24.55 -0.01
CA ASP A 482 -27.23 -25.67 -0.10
C ASP A 482 -28.02 -25.86 1.19
N TYR A 483 -27.34 -25.78 2.34
CA TYR A 483 -27.99 -25.89 3.64
C TYR A 483 -28.98 -24.73 3.87
N ILE A 484 -28.56 -23.49 3.60
CA ILE A 484 -29.41 -22.29 3.73
C ILE A 484 -30.63 -22.39 2.81
N LEU A 485 -30.44 -22.80 1.55
CA LEU A 485 -31.53 -22.98 0.60
C LEU A 485 -32.54 -24.01 1.08
N ARG A 486 -32.07 -25.19 1.52
CA ARG A 486 -32.95 -26.23 2.10
C ARG A 486 -33.65 -25.72 3.35
N ARG A 487 -32.98 -24.94 4.20
CA ARG A 487 -33.59 -24.35 5.40
C ARG A 487 -34.72 -23.40 5.04
N LYS A 488 -34.56 -22.58 4.00
CA LYS A 488 -35.57 -21.66 3.49
C LYS A 488 -36.73 -22.39 2.82
N GLN A 489 -36.46 -23.41 2.00
CA GLN A 489 -37.50 -24.24 1.36
C GLN A 489 -38.36 -24.98 2.38
N ASN A 490 -37.79 -25.38 3.52
CA ASN A 490 -38.51 -26.06 4.60
C ASN A 490 -39.24 -25.11 5.56
N SER A 491 -39.09 -23.78 5.42
CA SER A 491 -39.81 -22.81 6.24
C SER A 491 -41.26 -22.66 5.79
N SER A 492 -42.17 -22.38 6.72
CA SER A 492 -43.58 -22.11 6.41
C SER A 492 -43.75 -20.70 5.85
N GLU A 493 -44.55 -20.52 4.80
CA GLU A 493 -44.86 -19.19 4.24
C GLU A 493 -45.46 -18.23 5.28
N THR A 494 -46.19 -18.77 6.27
CA THR A 494 -46.77 -18.01 7.39
C THR A 494 -45.75 -17.61 8.47
N ASN A 495 -44.56 -18.22 8.47
CA ASN A 495 -43.49 -18.01 9.45
C ASN A 495 -42.33 -17.24 8.81
N SER A 496 -42.51 -15.94 8.58
CA SER A 496 -41.58 -15.12 7.78
C SER A 496 -40.17 -14.99 8.37
N SER A 497 -40.01 -14.91 9.70
CA SER A 497 -38.69 -14.72 10.33
C SER A 497 -38.63 -15.17 11.78
N ILE A 498 -37.47 -15.71 12.18
CA ILE A 498 -37.12 -16.01 13.58
C ILE A 498 -37.03 -14.76 14.48
N PHE A 499 -36.91 -13.57 13.87
CA PHE A 499 -36.89 -12.26 14.54
C PHE A 499 -38.19 -11.46 14.30
N GLY A 500 -39.25 -12.15 13.85
CA GLY A 500 -40.54 -11.57 13.49
C GLY A 500 -41.27 -10.84 14.62
N ASP A 501 -42.39 -10.22 14.27
CA ASP A 501 -43.27 -9.52 15.20
C ASP A 501 -43.81 -10.47 16.28
N ILE A 502 -43.64 -10.09 17.54
CA ILE A 502 -44.06 -10.89 18.69
C ILE A 502 -45.58 -10.90 18.92
N THR A 503 -46.31 -9.98 18.28
CA THR A 503 -47.78 -9.94 18.32
C THR A 503 -48.41 -10.94 17.34
N SER A 504 -47.63 -11.48 16.41
CA SER A 504 -48.11 -12.49 15.47
C SER A 504 -48.32 -13.85 16.16
N PRO A 505 -49.44 -14.56 15.90
CA PRO A 505 -49.60 -15.96 16.28
C PRO A 505 -48.55 -16.88 15.65
N SER A 506 -48.00 -16.48 14.49
CA SER A 506 -46.96 -17.23 13.80
C SER A 506 -45.55 -17.02 14.37
N ALA A 507 -45.39 -16.17 15.39
CA ALA A 507 -44.09 -15.94 16.02
C ALA A 507 -43.54 -17.21 16.69
N LEU A 508 -42.21 -17.38 16.66
CA LEU A 508 -41.53 -18.51 17.30
C LEU A 508 -41.91 -18.67 18.76
N GLY A 509 -41.96 -17.57 19.51
CA GLY A 509 -42.30 -17.60 20.93
C GLY A 509 -43.73 -18.06 21.20
N ALA A 510 -44.69 -17.64 20.36
CA ALA A 510 -46.08 -18.04 20.47
C ALA A 510 -46.25 -19.54 20.19
N GLN A 511 -45.68 -20.04 19.08
CA GLN A 511 -45.76 -21.47 18.73
C GLN A 511 -45.02 -22.38 19.72
N TYR A 512 -43.89 -21.91 20.25
CA TYR A 512 -43.14 -22.68 21.26
C TYR A 512 -43.91 -22.77 22.58
N PHE A 513 -44.50 -21.65 23.02
CA PHE A 513 -45.35 -21.61 24.22
C PHE A 513 -46.48 -22.64 24.15
N ASP A 514 -47.14 -22.76 22.99
CA ASP A 514 -48.26 -23.69 22.81
C ASP A 514 -47.85 -25.17 22.92
N GLN A 515 -46.56 -25.47 22.74
CA GLN A 515 -46.01 -26.82 22.88
C GLN A 515 -45.38 -27.06 24.27
N SER A 516 -45.24 -26.04 25.11
CA SER A 516 -44.46 -26.11 26.35
C SER A 516 -45.31 -25.96 27.61
N GLU A 517 -45.41 -27.06 28.37
CA GLU A 517 -46.13 -27.08 29.64
C GLU A 517 -45.51 -26.16 30.69
N SER A 518 -44.18 -26.13 30.79
CA SER A 518 -43.49 -25.26 31.75
C SER A 518 -43.80 -23.78 31.55
N HIS A 519 -43.97 -23.34 30.30
CA HIS A 519 -44.34 -21.96 29.97
C HIS A 519 -45.81 -21.67 30.29
N ARG A 520 -46.73 -22.62 30.08
CA ARG A 520 -48.14 -22.48 30.50
C ARG A 520 -48.25 -22.33 32.01
N VAL A 521 -47.54 -23.18 32.77
CA VAL A 521 -47.46 -23.09 34.24
C VAL A 521 -46.86 -21.74 34.68
N LEU A 522 -45.80 -21.28 34.01
CA LEU A 522 -45.20 -19.98 34.30
C LEU A 522 -46.21 -18.83 34.08
N LYS A 523 -46.97 -18.87 32.98
CA LYS A 523 -48.02 -17.88 32.70
C LYS A 523 -49.09 -17.89 33.81
N SER A 524 -49.63 -19.06 34.16
CA SER A 524 -50.65 -19.18 35.20
C SER A 524 -50.16 -18.69 36.55
N ARG A 525 -48.89 -18.94 36.90
CA ARG A 525 -48.28 -18.41 38.12
C ARG A 525 -48.20 -16.88 38.12
N ILE A 526 -47.77 -16.27 36.99
CA ILE A 526 -47.71 -14.81 36.85
C ILE A 526 -49.13 -14.20 36.98
N GLU A 527 -50.13 -14.80 36.33
CA GLU A 527 -51.51 -14.32 36.38
C GLU A 527 -52.14 -14.47 37.76
N GLN A 528 -51.82 -15.56 38.49
CA GLN A 528 -52.30 -15.77 39.85
C GLN A 528 -51.69 -14.75 40.82
N GLU A 529 -50.36 -14.58 40.82
CA GLU A 529 -49.69 -13.57 41.66
C GLU A 529 -50.18 -12.15 41.31
N ALA A 530 -50.40 -11.86 40.03
CA ALA A 530 -50.93 -10.57 39.60
C ALA A 530 -52.38 -10.32 40.08
N LYS A 531 -53.19 -11.38 40.18
CA LYS A 531 -54.53 -11.31 40.74
C LYS A 531 -54.49 -11.05 42.24
N ASP A 532 -53.60 -11.73 42.96
CA ASP A 532 -53.42 -11.54 44.41
C ASP A 532 -52.93 -10.10 44.72
N ASP A 533 -52.00 -9.58 43.92
CA ASP A 533 -51.52 -8.19 44.03
C ASP A 533 -52.65 -7.18 43.72
N LYS A 534 -53.46 -7.45 42.68
CA LYS A 534 -54.63 -6.64 42.33
C LYS A 534 -55.66 -6.60 43.47
N ASP A 535 -55.95 -7.75 44.08
CA ASP A 535 -56.90 -7.85 45.19
C ASP A 535 -56.32 -7.23 46.48
N GLY A 536 -55.01 -7.33 46.70
CA GLY A 536 -54.28 -6.57 47.71
C GLY A 536 -54.45 -5.07 47.54
N LYS A 537 -54.33 -4.58 46.30
CA LYS A 537 -54.46 -3.14 46.01
C LYS A 537 -55.89 -2.62 46.17
N LYS A 538 -56.89 -3.44 45.85
CA LYS A 538 -58.30 -3.13 46.15
C LYS A 538 -58.57 -3.00 47.65
N ARG A 539 -57.94 -3.84 48.47
CA ARG A 539 -58.01 -3.72 49.95
C ARG A 539 -57.34 -2.43 50.44
N GLU A 540 -56.15 -2.12 49.94
CA GLU A 540 -55.45 -0.86 50.28
C GLU A 540 -56.28 0.37 49.92
N LEU A 541 -56.99 0.36 48.78
CA LEU A 541 -57.93 1.43 48.41
C LEU A 541 -59.07 1.55 49.41
N LYS A 542 -59.67 0.42 49.81
CA LYS A 542 -60.79 0.41 50.76
C LYS A 542 -60.36 0.97 52.12
N GLU A 543 -59.19 0.56 52.61
CA GLU A 543 -58.58 1.07 53.85
C GLU A 543 -58.26 2.56 53.75
N SER A 544 -57.67 2.99 52.64
CA SER A 544 -57.35 4.40 52.39
C SER A 544 -58.61 5.27 52.28
N LYS A 545 -59.69 4.78 51.67
CA LYS A 545 -60.99 5.47 51.62
C LYS A 545 -61.64 5.54 53.00
N ALA A 546 -61.52 4.50 53.82
CA ALA A 546 -62.00 4.53 55.19
C ALA A 546 -61.23 5.57 56.02
N GLU A 547 -59.90 5.64 55.86
CA GLU A 547 -59.06 6.64 56.52
C GLU A 547 -59.36 8.07 56.03
N PHE A 548 -59.60 8.25 54.72
CA PHE A 548 -60.05 9.51 54.15
C PHE A 548 -61.38 9.95 54.79
N ALA A 549 -62.36 9.05 54.86
CA ALA A 549 -63.66 9.32 55.48
C ALA A 549 -63.52 9.65 56.98
N ARG A 550 -62.64 8.95 57.71
CA ARG A 550 -62.34 9.20 59.12
C ARG A 550 -61.73 10.59 59.33
N LEU A 551 -60.70 10.96 58.56
CA LEU A 551 -60.05 12.26 58.63
C LEU A 551 -61.00 13.40 58.24
N MET A 552 -61.84 13.19 57.22
CA MET A 552 -62.89 14.15 56.84
C MET A 552 -63.95 14.30 57.93
N SER A 553 -64.37 13.21 58.58
CA SER A 553 -65.29 13.25 59.72
C SER A 553 -64.70 14.01 60.91
N LEU A 554 -63.44 13.73 61.28
CA LEU A 554 -62.73 14.47 62.34
C LEU A 554 -62.55 15.95 62.00
N SER A 555 -62.33 16.29 60.73
CA SER A 555 -62.30 17.69 60.28
C SER A 555 -63.67 18.36 60.42
N ASN A 556 -64.75 17.66 60.05
CA ASN A 556 -66.11 18.19 60.10
C ASN A 556 -66.62 18.42 61.53
N GLN A 557 -66.15 17.63 62.50
CA GLN A 557 -66.46 17.79 63.93
C GLN A 557 -65.74 18.98 64.60
N LEU A 558 -64.75 19.57 63.93
CA LEU A 558 -64.00 20.71 64.43
C LEU A 558 -64.42 22.01 63.74
N THR A 559 -64.33 23.13 64.44
CA THR A 559 -64.44 24.47 63.88
C THR A 559 -63.05 25.10 63.73
N CYS A 560 -62.89 25.98 62.73
CA CYS A 560 -61.64 26.70 62.59
C CYS A 560 -61.49 27.68 63.75
N THR A 561 -60.38 27.62 64.48
CA THR A 561 -59.99 28.67 65.42
C THR A 561 -59.45 29.87 64.67
N PHE A 562 -60.01 31.04 64.96
CA PHE A 562 -59.56 32.34 64.47
C PHE A 562 -59.02 33.11 65.66
N TYR A 563 -57.88 33.77 65.48
CA TYR A 563 -57.32 34.63 66.52
C TYR A 563 -57.10 36.03 65.95
N MET A 564 -57.15 37.01 66.84
CA MET A 564 -57.00 38.41 66.46
C MET A 564 -55.52 38.74 66.32
N LYS A 565 -55.11 39.17 65.12
CA LYS A 565 -53.76 39.64 64.86
C LYS A 565 -53.85 41.13 64.55
N THR A 566 -53.09 41.94 65.28
CA THR A 566 -52.93 43.36 64.96
C THR A 566 -51.98 43.48 63.76
N VAL A 567 -52.46 44.09 62.68
CA VAL A 567 -51.68 44.25 61.45
C VAL A 567 -51.65 45.73 61.08
N GLY A 568 -50.46 46.26 60.80
CA GLY A 568 -50.21 47.67 60.52
C GLY A 568 -49.15 48.28 61.43
N HIS A 569 -48.53 49.39 61.00
CA HIS A 569 -47.54 50.14 61.78
C HIS A 569 -48.13 51.46 62.29
N HIS A 570 -47.87 51.79 63.55
CA HIS A 570 -48.29 53.03 64.23
C HIS A 570 -49.80 53.34 64.10
N ARG A 571 -50.19 54.56 63.71
CA ARG A 571 -51.58 55.07 63.78
C ARG A 571 -52.59 54.31 62.90
N ASN A 572 -52.16 53.35 62.08
CA ASN A 572 -53.01 52.51 61.22
C ASN A 572 -53.12 51.05 61.68
N GLN A 573 -52.90 50.76 62.97
CA GLN A 573 -53.15 49.43 63.52
C GLN A 573 -54.65 49.13 63.53
N HIS A 574 -55.04 48.10 62.79
CA HIS A 574 -56.39 47.54 62.82
C HIS A 574 -56.30 46.05 63.16
N GLN A 575 -57.35 45.56 63.82
CA GLN A 575 -57.43 44.17 64.20
C GLN A 575 -58.03 43.38 63.03
N ARG A 576 -57.29 42.35 62.56
CA ARG A 576 -57.78 41.44 61.53
C ARG A 576 -57.93 40.05 62.12
N ASN A 577 -59.14 39.49 61.99
CA ASN A 577 -59.37 38.07 62.24
C ASN A 577 -58.52 37.27 61.25
N THR A 578 -57.50 36.60 61.77
CA THR A 578 -56.53 35.87 60.95
C THR A 578 -56.64 34.38 61.28
N HIS A 579 -56.69 33.56 60.23
CA HIS A 579 -56.72 32.11 60.35
C HIS A 579 -55.38 31.50 59.95
N GLU A 580 -54.67 30.90 60.91
CA GLU A 580 -53.48 30.11 60.59
C GLU A 580 -53.85 28.67 60.24
N ALA A 581 -54.09 28.43 58.95
CA ALA A 581 -54.40 27.10 58.42
C ALA A 581 -53.36 26.02 58.79
N ARG A 582 -52.09 26.41 59.03
CA ARG A 582 -51.01 25.48 59.44
C ARG A 582 -51.10 25.05 60.91
N ARG A 583 -51.71 25.86 61.79
CA ARG A 583 -51.87 25.55 63.22
C ARG A 583 -53.28 25.08 63.58
N CYS A 584 -54.26 25.31 62.71
CA CYS A 584 -55.62 24.81 62.90
C CYS A 584 -55.72 23.29 62.69
N GLN A 585 -56.22 22.58 63.70
CA GLN A 585 -56.38 21.12 63.66
C GLN A 585 -57.41 20.66 62.61
N LYS A 586 -58.50 21.41 62.41
CA LYS A 586 -59.46 21.17 61.32
C LYS A 586 -58.79 21.18 59.94
N CYS A 587 -58.02 22.24 59.67
CA CYS A 587 -57.31 22.41 58.39
C CYS A 587 -56.18 21.39 58.23
N LYS A 588 -55.54 20.96 59.33
CA LYS A 588 -54.58 19.84 59.31
C LYS A 588 -55.25 18.52 58.90
N TYR A 589 -56.39 18.15 59.47
CA TYR A 589 -57.10 16.92 59.09
C TYR A 589 -57.64 16.99 57.65
N ALA A 590 -58.24 18.11 57.23
CA ALA A 590 -58.69 18.28 55.84
C ALA A 590 -57.52 18.25 54.84
N LYS A 591 -56.38 18.86 55.18
CA LYS A 591 -55.17 18.82 54.36
C LYS A 591 -54.57 17.42 54.32
N ALA A 592 -54.53 16.71 55.45
CA ALA A 592 -54.06 15.32 55.52
C ALA A 592 -54.94 14.40 54.69
N ALA A 593 -56.27 14.50 54.80
CA ALA A 593 -57.22 13.75 53.98
C ALA A 593 -57.02 14.02 52.48
N ARG A 594 -56.95 15.28 52.07
CA ARG A 594 -56.72 15.68 50.66
C ARG A 594 -55.31 15.37 50.14
N ALA A 595 -54.36 15.06 51.02
CA ALA A 595 -53.01 14.64 50.65
C ALA A 595 -52.88 13.11 50.55
N LEU A 596 -53.89 12.34 50.95
CA LEU A 596 -53.88 10.89 50.79
C LEU A 596 -53.83 10.54 49.30
N CYS A 597 -52.75 9.87 48.91
CA CYS A 597 -52.53 9.35 47.57
C CYS A 597 -52.34 7.85 47.65
N ILE A 598 -52.81 7.15 46.62
CA ILE A 598 -52.61 5.72 46.44
C ILE A 598 -51.90 5.51 45.10
N THR A 599 -50.89 4.64 45.10
CA THR A 599 -50.17 4.26 43.88
C THR A 599 -51.05 3.37 43.00
N CYS A 600 -50.91 3.44 41.69
CA CYS A 600 -51.63 2.54 40.78
C CYS A 600 -50.89 1.21 40.65
N TYR A 601 -51.64 0.12 40.52
CA TYR A 601 -51.13 -1.20 40.16
C TYR A 601 -51.39 -1.46 38.68
N GLU A 602 -50.36 -1.79 37.92
CA GLU A 602 -50.46 -2.11 36.50
C GLU A 602 -50.32 -3.63 36.30
N TRP A 603 -51.24 -4.21 35.51
CA TRP A 603 -51.17 -5.63 35.15
C TRP A 603 -49.84 -5.94 34.44
N PRO A 604 -49.07 -6.97 34.86
CA PRO A 604 -47.69 -7.12 34.43
C PRO A 604 -47.53 -7.65 33.00
N LEU A 605 -48.50 -8.39 32.47
CA LEU A 605 -48.46 -8.96 31.12
C LEU A 605 -49.17 -8.05 30.10
N PRO A 606 -48.74 -8.02 28.82
CA PRO A 606 -49.42 -7.24 27.77
C PRO A 606 -50.85 -7.77 27.52
N THR A 607 -51.67 -7.01 26.81
CA THR A 607 -53.07 -7.38 26.51
C THR A 607 -53.21 -8.39 25.38
N GLU A 608 -52.33 -8.33 24.38
CA GLU A 608 -52.42 -9.18 23.18
C GLU A 608 -52.04 -10.64 23.46
N PRO A 609 -52.88 -11.64 23.13
CA PRO A 609 -52.63 -13.05 23.47
C PRO A 609 -51.29 -13.60 22.99
N SER A 610 -50.90 -13.32 21.74
CA SER A 610 -49.62 -13.77 21.18
C SER A 610 -48.43 -13.07 21.83
N ALA A 611 -48.57 -11.78 22.16
CA ALA A 611 -47.53 -11.03 22.85
C ALA A 611 -47.29 -11.59 24.26
N ILE A 612 -48.35 -11.99 24.99
CA ILE A 612 -48.24 -12.67 26.28
C ILE A 612 -47.40 -13.94 26.14
N LYS A 613 -47.74 -14.81 25.17
CA LYS A 613 -47.01 -16.06 24.92
C LYS A 613 -45.53 -15.80 24.65
N CYS A 614 -45.22 -14.82 23.79
CA CYS A 614 -43.85 -14.43 23.44
C CYS A 614 -43.07 -13.84 24.62
N VAL A 615 -43.71 -13.03 25.48
CA VAL A 615 -43.10 -12.47 26.69
C VAL A 615 -42.77 -13.59 27.68
N VAL A 616 -43.71 -14.50 27.94
CA VAL A 616 -43.48 -15.65 28.83
C VAL A 616 -42.38 -16.56 28.28
N PHE A 617 -42.38 -16.84 26.97
CA PHE A 617 -41.28 -17.53 26.30
C PHE A 617 -39.93 -16.81 26.47
N LYS A 618 -39.90 -15.48 26.44
CA LYS A 618 -38.67 -14.72 26.62
C LYS A 618 -38.13 -14.78 28.05
N LEU A 619 -39.01 -14.84 29.06
CA LEU A 619 -38.63 -14.94 30.47
C LEU A 619 -37.91 -16.28 30.80
N ASP A 620 -38.26 -17.35 30.08
CA ASP A 620 -37.70 -18.70 30.26
C ASP A 620 -37.24 -19.35 28.93
N ILE A 621 -36.57 -18.57 28.08
CA ILE A 621 -36.12 -19.10 26.78
C ILE A 621 -35.05 -20.19 26.95
N PRO A 622 -35.17 -21.37 26.29
CA PRO A 622 -34.15 -22.41 26.38
C PRO A 622 -32.75 -21.92 25.98
N SER A 623 -31.70 -22.40 26.68
CA SER A 623 -30.33 -21.89 26.52
C SER A 623 -29.84 -21.98 25.07
N LEU A 624 -29.97 -23.15 24.44
CA LEU A 624 -29.52 -23.37 23.06
C LEU A 624 -30.28 -22.48 22.05
N ILE A 625 -31.61 -22.33 22.18
CA ILE A 625 -32.37 -21.41 21.30
C ILE A 625 -31.86 -19.97 21.48
N ARG A 626 -31.56 -19.56 22.72
CA ARG A 626 -31.00 -18.23 22.98
C ARG A 626 -29.63 -18.06 22.36
N SER A 627 -28.70 -18.98 22.62
CA SER A 627 -27.33 -18.98 22.11
C SER A 627 -27.32 -18.95 20.59
N TRP A 628 -28.06 -19.87 19.94
CA TRP A 628 -28.23 -19.92 18.49
C TRP A 628 -28.85 -18.64 17.92
N ARG A 629 -29.97 -18.15 18.48
CA ARG A 629 -30.64 -16.94 17.97
C ARG A 629 -29.77 -15.69 18.13
N SER A 630 -29.03 -15.60 19.23
CA SER A 630 -28.11 -14.48 19.48
C SER A 630 -26.90 -14.52 18.54
N THR A 631 -26.30 -15.70 18.32
CA THR A 631 -25.19 -15.87 17.37
C THR A 631 -25.64 -15.58 15.94
N THR A 632 -26.81 -16.11 15.53
CA THR A 632 -27.40 -15.85 14.21
C THR A 632 -27.60 -14.35 13.98
N PHE A 633 -28.23 -13.66 14.93
CA PHE A 633 -28.44 -12.21 14.82
C PHE A 633 -27.12 -11.44 14.79
N ARG A 634 -26.11 -11.87 15.54
CA ARG A 634 -24.80 -11.22 15.55
C ARG A 634 -24.11 -11.33 14.20
N ILE A 635 -24.16 -12.47 13.52
CA ILE A 635 -23.63 -12.62 12.16
C ILE A 635 -24.36 -11.69 11.21
N LEU A 636 -25.69 -11.68 11.23
CA LEU A 636 -26.51 -10.82 10.36
C LEU A 636 -26.24 -9.32 10.61
N ALA A 637 -26.21 -8.88 11.88
CA ALA A 637 -26.15 -7.47 12.25
C ALA A 637 -24.73 -6.88 12.33
N ASP A 638 -23.72 -7.64 12.77
CA ASP A 638 -22.35 -7.12 12.92
C ASP A 638 -21.44 -7.47 11.74
N VAL A 639 -21.70 -8.56 11.01
CA VAL A 639 -20.80 -9.05 9.96
C VAL A 639 -21.35 -8.77 8.57
N LEU A 640 -22.64 -9.06 8.34
CA LEU A 640 -23.26 -9.00 7.01
C LEU A 640 -24.00 -7.69 6.73
N SER A 641 -24.45 -6.96 7.75
CA SER A 641 -25.20 -5.71 7.61
C SER A 641 -24.31 -4.54 7.20
N VAL A 642 -24.84 -3.68 6.32
CA VAL A 642 -24.20 -2.42 5.91
C VAL A 642 -24.59 -1.22 6.80
N LEU A 643 -25.46 -1.44 7.79
CA LEU A 643 -25.98 -0.35 8.60
C LEU A 643 -24.91 0.19 9.55
N PRO A 644 -24.65 1.52 9.57
CA PRO A 644 -23.69 2.09 10.51
C PRO A 644 -24.18 1.96 11.95
N PRO A 645 -23.27 1.88 12.94
CA PRO A 645 -23.63 1.87 14.34
C PRO A 645 -24.34 3.19 14.68
N GLN A 646 -25.60 3.12 15.11
CA GLN A 646 -26.27 4.28 15.73
C GLN A 646 -26.09 4.20 17.24
N VAL A 647 -25.59 5.29 17.81
CA VAL A 647 -25.41 5.47 19.27
C VAL A 647 -26.58 6.30 19.79
N ALA A 648 -27.81 5.83 19.58
CA ALA A 648 -28.98 6.46 20.18
C ALA A 648 -29.18 5.90 21.60
N LYS A 649 -29.50 6.77 22.57
CA LYS A 649 -29.91 6.31 23.92
C LYS A 649 -31.22 5.52 23.81
N ALA A 650 -31.26 4.35 24.44
CA ALA A 650 -32.46 3.53 24.54
C ALA A 650 -33.63 4.35 25.11
N LYS A 651 -34.66 4.64 24.31
CA LYS A 651 -35.96 5.12 24.80
C LYS A 651 -36.87 3.91 24.96
N GLY A 652 -37.35 3.67 26.18
CA GLY A 652 -38.31 2.61 26.50
C GLY A 652 -37.95 1.86 27.78
N SER A 653 -38.83 0.95 28.20
CA SER A 653 -38.65 0.10 29.38
C SER A 653 -38.35 -1.35 28.96
N PRO A 654 -37.12 -1.83 29.19
CA PRO A 654 -36.75 -3.22 28.92
C PRO A 654 -37.53 -4.21 29.79
N LEU A 655 -37.89 -5.37 29.22
CA LEU A 655 -38.53 -6.47 29.95
C LEU A 655 -37.69 -6.92 31.16
N THR A 656 -36.38 -6.85 31.05
CA THR A 656 -35.43 -7.32 32.08
C THR A 656 -35.34 -6.40 33.29
N THR A 657 -35.73 -5.13 33.15
CA THR A 657 -35.72 -4.13 34.23
C THR A 657 -37.12 -3.78 34.70
N TYR A 658 -38.17 -4.24 34.02
CA TYR A 658 -39.55 -4.00 34.41
C TYR A 658 -39.88 -4.78 35.69
N THR A 659 -40.13 -4.06 36.78
CA THR A 659 -40.31 -4.61 38.13
C THR A 659 -41.41 -5.68 38.21
N GLY A 660 -42.48 -5.53 37.42
CA GLY A 660 -43.60 -6.49 37.39
C GLY A 660 -43.23 -7.87 36.84
N LEU A 661 -42.21 -7.98 35.99
CA LEU A 661 -41.82 -9.25 35.35
C LEU A 661 -40.37 -9.67 35.63
N ALA A 662 -39.49 -8.77 36.08
CA ALA A 662 -38.08 -9.03 36.31
C ALA A 662 -37.84 -10.20 37.28
N LYS A 663 -38.71 -10.38 38.29
CA LYS A 663 -38.62 -11.49 39.26
C LYS A 663 -38.77 -12.88 38.64
N TYR A 664 -39.38 -13.00 37.47
CA TYR A 664 -39.58 -14.28 36.78
C TYR A 664 -38.50 -14.59 35.73
N LEU A 665 -37.55 -13.67 35.54
CA LEU A 665 -36.48 -13.84 34.57
C LEU A 665 -35.53 -14.95 35.04
N LYS A 666 -35.58 -16.13 34.41
CA LYS A 666 -34.72 -17.26 34.79
C LYS A 666 -33.28 -17.10 34.30
N THR A 667 -33.03 -16.14 33.42
CA THR A 667 -31.80 -16.08 32.64
C THR A 667 -31.42 -14.68 32.20
N ASN A 668 -30.11 -14.39 32.19
CA ASN A 668 -29.59 -13.06 31.89
C ASN A 668 -29.99 -12.54 30.50
N ALA A 669 -30.10 -11.21 30.41
CA ALA A 669 -30.43 -10.49 29.19
C ALA A 669 -29.35 -10.73 28.10
N GLY A 670 -29.73 -11.42 27.01
CA GLY A 670 -28.91 -11.48 25.80
C GLY A 670 -28.98 -10.18 24.98
N ARG A 671 -28.24 -10.12 23.87
CA ARG A 671 -28.20 -8.95 22.96
C ARG A 671 -29.58 -8.55 22.43
N LEU A 672 -30.38 -9.53 22.01
CA LEU A 672 -31.76 -9.29 21.58
C LEU A 672 -32.67 -9.15 22.80
N GLN A 673 -33.21 -7.95 23.01
CA GLN A 673 -34.05 -7.61 24.15
C GLN A 673 -35.47 -7.30 23.69
N LEU A 674 -36.44 -7.55 24.56
CA LEU A 674 -37.80 -7.04 24.40
C LEU A 674 -37.90 -5.72 25.15
N ILE A 675 -38.17 -4.65 24.43
CA ILE A 675 -38.26 -3.29 24.99
C ILE A 675 -39.62 -2.73 24.62
N SER A 676 -40.35 -2.21 25.61
CA SER A 676 -41.57 -1.46 25.38
C SER A 676 -41.22 0.00 25.09
N PRO A 677 -41.64 0.60 23.96
CA PRO A 677 -41.43 2.02 23.69
C PRO A 677 -42.29 2.89 24.60
N THR A 678 -43.43 2.36 25.07
CA THR A 678 -44.29 2.98 26.09
C THR A 678 -43.74 2.69 27.49
N ARG A 679 -43.77 3.70 28.36
CA ARG A 679 -43.42 3.55 29.77
C ARG A 679 -44.55 2.86 30.54
N PRO A 680 -44.25 2.09 31.60
CA PRO A 680 -45.25 1.58 32.52
C PRO A 680 -46.14 2.71 33.02
N GLN A 681 -47.46 2.53 32.95
CA GLN A 681 -48.41 3.55 33.37
C GLN A 681 -48.24 3.91 34.85
N ALA A 682 -47.85 2.93 35.68
CA ALA A 682 -47.54 3.10 37.09
C ALA A 682 -46.33 4.03 37.35
N GLU A 683 -45.45 4.26 36.36
CA GLU A 683 -44.27 5.13 36.46
C GLU A 683 -44.48 6.52 35.82
N THR A 684 -45.67 6.77 35.28
CA THR A 684 -46.03 8.07 34.67
C THR A 684 -46.71 9.00 35.67
N SER A 685 -47.11 10.21 35.24
CA SER A 685 -47.94 11.10 36.06
C SER A 685 -49.29 10.51 36.47
N ARG A 686 -49.70 9.37 35.88
CA ARG A 686 -50.86 8.58 36.28
C ARG A 686 -50.55 7.51 37.35
N GLY A 687 -49.30 7.41 37.80
CA GLY A 687 -48.83 6.37 38.71
C GLY A 687 -49.32 6.48 40.15
N SER A 688 -49.84 7.65 40.54
CA SER A 688 -50.49 7.87 41.84
C SER A 688 -51.73 8.72 41.66
N GLN A 689 -52.80 8.40 42.37
CA GLN A 689 -54.07 9.13 42.34
C GLN A 689 -54.47 9.57 43.74
N LEU A 690 -55.20 10.69 43.81
CA LEU A 690 -55.81 11.14 45.05
C LEU A 690 -56.91 10.16 45.45
N VAL A 691 -56.90 9.73 46.72
CA VAL A 691 -57.87 8.74 47.23
C VAL A 691 -59.32 9.21 47.08
N SER A 692 -59.55 10.52 47.07
CA SER A 692 -60.87 11.13 46.85
C SER A 692 -61.47 10.87 45.48
N GLU A 693 -60.63 10.71 44.45
CA GLU A 693 -61.03 10.55 43.04
C GLU A 693 -60.82 9.11 42.56
N ALA A 694 -60.10 8.30 43.33
CA ALA A 694 -59.68 6.98 42.90
C ALA A 694 -60.82 5.95 42.95
N THR A 695 -60.92 5.14 41.91
CA THR A 695 -61.85 4.01 41.75
C THR A 695 -61.05 2.72 41.61
N GLU A 696 -61.70 1.57 41.77
CA GLU A 696 -61.00 0.28 41.58
C GLU A 696 -60.39 0.17 40.18
N ASP A 697 -61.11 0.59 39.14
CA ASP A 697 -60.64 0.54 37.76
C ASP A 697 -59.55 1.58 37.44
N SER A 698 -59.56 2.74 38.11
CA SER A 698 -58.54 3.76 37.91
C SER A 698 -57.22 3.46 38.64
N ILE A 699 -57.24 2.57 39.64
CA ILE A 699 -56.05 2.13 40.38
C ILE A 699 -55.49 0.84 39.80
N CYS A 700 -56.34 -0.10 39.38
CA CYS A 700 -55.92 -1.36 38.78
C CYS A 700 -55.90 -1.24 37.25
N LEU A 701 -54.81 -0.71 36.72
CA LEU A 701 -54.62 -0.42 35.30
C LEU A 701 -54.31 -1.69 34.49
N LEU A 702 -54.83 -1.74 33.27
CA LEU A 702 -54.36 -2.69 32.25
C LEU A 702 -52.93 -2.33 31.83
N SER A 703 -52.17 -3.33 31.37
CA SER A 703 -50.80 -3.10 30.90
C SER A 703 -50.77 -2.14 29.72
N GLY A 704 -49.99 -1.05 29.84
CA GLY A 704 -49.70 -0.15 28.74
C GLY A 704 -48.50 -0.58 27.89
N LEU A 705 -47.95 -1.76 28.15
CA LEU A 705 -46.68 -2.22 27.57
C LEU A 705 -46.91 -2.92 26.22
N SER A 706 -46.18 -2.46 25.21
CA SER A 706 -46.16 -3.07 23.88
C SER A 706 -44.73 -3.42 23.50
N TYR A 707 -44.32 -4.66 23.79
CA TYR A 707 -42.94 -5.07 23.56
C TYR A 707 -42.58 -5.19 22.08
N VAL A 708 -41.38 -4.74 21.73
CA VAL A 708 -40.78 -4.97 20.41
C VAL A 708 -39.37 -5.54 20.58
N MET A 709 -38.93 -6.35 19.62
CA MET A 709 -37.57 -6.92 19.64
C MET A 709 -36.57 -5.89 19.15
N ARG A 710 -35.58 -5.56 19.99
CA ARG A 710 -34.58 -4.53 19.76
C ARG A 710 -33.17 -5.08 20.01
N ASP A 711 -32.21 -4.59 19.23
CA ASP A 711 -30.79 -4.87 19.43
C ASP A 711 -30.24 -4.02 20.58
N GLY A 712 -29.73 -4.66 21.64
CA GLY A 712 -29.10 -3.98 22.77
C GLY A 712 -27.85 -3.17 22.42
N LYS A 713 -27.16 -3.50 21.31
CA LYS A 713 -25.95 -2.78 20.87
C LYS A 713 -26.28 -1.52 20.06
N SER A 714 -27.08 -1.64 19.00
CA SER A 714 -27.44 -0.53 18.11
C SER A 714 -28.71 0.24 18.51
N GLN A 715 -29.50 -0.29 19.45
CA GLN A 715 -30.81 0.23 19.86
C GLN A 715 -31.86 0.31 18.73
N ARG A 716 -31.59 -0.29 17.58
CA ARG A 716 -32.51 -0.42 16.44
C ARG A 716 -33.43 -1.64 16.61
N LEU A 717 -34.59 -1.61 15.96
CA LEU A 717 -35.44 -2.79 15.89
C LEU A 717 -34.68 -3.93 15.21
N ALA A 718 -34.86 -5.16 15.70
CA ALA A 718 -34.17 -6.32 15.12
C ALA A 718 -34.49 -6.49 13.62
N LEU A 719 -35.73 -6.20 13.23
CA LEU A 719 -36.21 -6.25 11.86
C LEU A 719 -35.55 -5.22 10.92
N GLU A 720 -35.07 -4.09 11.44
CA GLU A 720 -34.42 -3.06 10.61
C GLU A 720 -33.09 -3.51 10.02
N HIS A 721 -32.43 -4.47 10.67
CA HIS A 721 -31.20 -5.11 10.20
C HIS A 721 -31.44 -6.15 9.11
N LEU A 722 -32.68 -6.63 8.96
CA LEU A 722 -32.98 -7.73 8.04
C LEU A 722 -33.08 -7.25 6.59
N GLY A 723 -32.53 -8.04 5.67
CA GLY A 723 -32.59 -7.79 4.22
C GLY A 723 -31.64 -6.71 3.71
N LYS A 724 -30.83 -6.09 4.57
CA LYS A 724 -29.85 -5.04 4.22
C LYS A 724 -28.42 -5.56 4.35
N TYR A 725 -28.11 -6.60 3.59
CA TYR A 725 -26.82 -7.29 3.67
C TYR A 725 -25.97 -7.02 2.43
N SER A 726 -24.70 -6.72 2.64
CA SER A 726 -23.72 -6.70 1.56
C SER A 726 -22.33 -6.92 2.13
N ILE A 727 -21.62 -7.88 1.53
CA ILE A 727 -20.20 -8.13 1.80
C ILE A 727 -19.33 -7.72 0.60
N HIS A 728 -19.95 -7.24 -0.48
CA HIS A 728 -19.31 -7.02 -1.77
C HIS A 728 -18.07 -6.15 -1.64
N GLU A 729 -18.21 -4.95 -1.07
CA GLU A 729 -17.09 -4.01 -0.93
C GLU A 729 -15.96 -4.57 -0.04
N ARG A 730 -16.32 -5.26 1.05
CA ARG A 730 -15.36 -5.83 2.00
C ARG A 730 -14.58 -7.01 1.43
N CYS A 731 -15.13 -7.70 0.43
CA CYS A 731 -14.51 -8.82 -0.28
C CYS A 731 -13.97 -8.41 -1.67
N THR A 732 -13.84 -7.10 -1.94
CA THR A 732 -13.28 -6.58 -3.20
C THR A 732 -11.89 -6.00 -2.96
N LEU A 733 -10.90 -6.41 -3.75
CA LEU A 733 -9.56 -5.83 -3.75
C LEU A 733 -9.60 -4.35 -4.17
N LYS A 734 -8.75 -3.51 -3.56
CA LYS A 734 -8.73 -2.07 -3.82
C LYS A 734 -7.47 -1.70 -4.59
N LEU A 735 -7.64 -0.96 -5.68
CA LEU A 735 -6.54 -0.43 -6.48
C LEU A 735 -5.77 0.65 -5.69
N PRO A 736 -4.43 0.76 -5.84
CA PRO A 736 -3.63 1.81 -5.22
C PRO A 736 -4.11 3.21 -5.62
N GLN A 737 -4.33 4.12 -4.66
CA GLN A 737 -4.90 5.45 -4.92
C GLN A 737 -4.05 6.35 -5.82
N GLN A 738 -2.74 6.10 -5.90
CA GLN A 738 -1.81 6.86 -6.74
C GLN A 738 -1.64 6.26 -8.14
N SER A 739 -2.37 5.18 -8.47
CA SER A 739 -2.25 4.52 -9.77
C SER A 739 -3.12 5.19 -10.84
N SER A 740 -2.67 5.16 -12.09
CA SER A 740 -3.46 5.53 -13.27
C SER A 740 -4.74 4.70 -13.42
N TYR A 741 -4.80 3.51 -12.81
CA TYR A 741 -5.96 2.61 -12.85
C TYR A 741 -7.05 2.95 -11.81
N THR A 742 -6.82 3.88 -10.89
CA THR A 742 -7.71 4.15 -9.74
C THR A 742 -9.17 4.40 -10.14
N THR A 743 -9.39 5.13 -11.24
CA THR A 743 -10.73 5.45 -11.77
C THR A 743 -11.47 4.22 -12.33
N LEU A 744 -10.76 3.13 -12.60
CA LEU A 744 -11.27 1.87 -13.13
C LEU A 744 -11.63 0.86 -12.03
N GLN A 745 -11.66 1.28 -10.75
CA GLN A 745 -12.05 0.41 -9.63
C GLN A 745 -13.41 -0.28 -9.86
N TYR A 746 -14.34 0.34 -10.58
CA TYR A 746 -15.65 -0.27 -10.87
C TYR A 746 -15.53 -1.54 -11.72
N ALA A 747 -14.57 -1.59 -12.65
CA ALA A 747 -14.32 -2.73 -13.53
C ALA A 747 -13.67 -3.90 -12.78
N LEU A 748 -12.83 -3.59 -11.79
CA LEU A 748 -12.36 -4.59 -10.84
C LEU A 748 -13.50 -5.04 -9.93
N SER A 749 -14.38 -4.13 -9.49
CA SER A 749 -15.38 -4.44 -8.45
C SER A 749 -16.49 -5.38 -8.93
N GLY A 750 -16.97 -5.26 -10.16
CA GLY A 750 -18.14 -6.01 -10.62
C GLY A 750 -18.04 -6.54 -12.05
N THR A 751 -18.88 -7.51 -12.38
CA THR A 751 -18.91 -8.19 -13.69
C THR A 751 -20.07 -7.75 -14.58
N SER A 752 -20.91 -6.83 -14.12
CA SER A 752 -22.17 -6.41 -14.74
C SER A 752 -22.04 -5.21 -15.69
N HIS A 753 -20.84 -4.66 -15.87
CA HIS A 753 -20.62 -3.54 -16.78
C HIS A 753 -20.82 -3.98 -18.23
N THR A 754 -21.51 -3.17 -19.04
CA THR A 754 -21.87 -3.56 -20.41
C THR A 754 -20.74 -3.26 -21.40
N PRO A 755 -20.61 -4.04 -22.50
CA PRO A 755 -19.68 -3.72 -23.58
C PRO A 755 -19.83 -2.29 -24.11
N LYS A 756 -21.07 -1.77 -24.18
CA LYS A 756 -21.35 -0.38 -24.58
C LYS A 756 -20.75 0.65 -23.61
N GLY A 757 -20.82 0.38 -22.30
CA GLY A 757 -20.17 1.22 -21.28
C GLY A 757 -18.65 1.23 -21.41
N VAL A 758 -18.05 0.07 -21.70
CA VAL A 758 -16.60 -0.05 -21.95
C VAL A 758 -16.18 0.73 -23.20
N MET A 759 -16.94 0.63 -24.29
CA MET A 759 -16.67 1.38 -25.54
C MET A 759 -16.81 2.89 -25.37
N SER A 760 -17.71 3.35 -24.49
CA SER A 760 -17.89 4.78 -24.22
C SER A 760 -16.68 5.46 -23.56
N LEU A 761 -15.76 4.68 -22.98
CA LEU A 761 -14.52 5.18 -22.37
C LEU A 761 -13.41 5.43 -23.38
N GLN A 762 -13.56 5.01 -24.65
CA GLN A 762 -12.54 5.20 -25.69
C GLN A 762 -12.29 6.69 -26.02
N GLY A 763 -13.22 7.59 -25.68
CA GLY A 763 -13.08 9.04 -25.83
C GLY A 763 -12.47 9.76 -24.63
N ILE A 764 -12.16 9.06 -23.53
CA ILE A 764 -11.63 9.65 -22.30
C ILE A 764 -10.12 9.39 -22.24
N SER A 765 -9.33 10.45 -22.12
CA SER A 765 -7.88 10.34 -21.92
C SER A 765 -7.60 9.96 -20.47
N PHE A 766 -6.94 8.82 -20.24
CA PHE A 766 -6.44 8.40 -18.94
C PHE A 766 -4.93 8.58 -18.90
N ASP A 767 -4.44 9.43 -18.01
CA ASP A 767 -3.00 9.73 -17.91
C ASP A 767 -2.19 8.46 -17.61
N GLY A 768 -1.29 8.10 -18.53
CA GLY A 768 -0.38 6.96 -18.39
C GLY A 768 -0.92 5.61 -18.88
N LEU A 769 -2.15 5.53 -19.43
CA LEU A 769 -2.71 4.29 -19.99
C LEU A 769 -3.07 4.45 -21.48
N THR A 770 -2.82 3.40 -22.26
CA THR A 770 -3.27 3.37 -23.65
C THR A 770 -4.76 3.02 -23.75
N THR A 771 -5.44 3.47 -24.80
CA THR A 771 -6.86 3.13 -25.04
C THR A 771 -7.08 1.61 -25.10
N HIS A 772 -6.13 0.87 -25.66
CA HIS A 772 -6.17 -0.60 -25.73
C HIS A 772 -6.03 -1.24 -24.34
N GLU A 773 -5.15 -0.71 -23.49
CA GLU A 773 -4.94 -1.19 -22.12
C GLU A 773 -6.16 -0.91 -21.24
N VAL A 774 -6.76 0.29 -21.35
CA VAL A 774 -8.03 0.62 -20.65
C VAL A 774 -9.15 -0.32 -21.09
N HIS A 775 -9.27 -0.57 -22.40
CA HIS A 775 -10.25 -1.52 -22.93
C HIS A 775 -9.99 -2.95 -22.43
N ALA A 776 -8.75 -3.44 -22.47
CA ALA A 776 -8.41 -4.77 -21.98
C ALA A 776 -8.70 -4.93 -20.48
N PHE A 777 -8.36 -3.91 -19.68
CA PHE A 777 -8.57 -3.91 -18.23
C PHE A 777 -10.06 -3.93 -17.89
N THR A 778 -10.84 -3.09 -18.55
CA THR A 778 -12.28 -2.99 -18.33
C THR A 778 -13.05 -4.15 -18.92
N ALA A 779 -12.59 -4.75 -20.02
CA ALA A 779 -13.24 -5.90 -20.64
C ALA A 779 -12.96 -7.23 -19.93
N LEU A 780 -11.87 -7.34 -19.15
CA LEU A 780 -11.44 -8.61 -18.56
C LEU A 780 -12.54 -9.28 -17.73
N ARG A 781 -13.24 -8.49 -16.90
CA ARG A 781 -14.29 -8.98 -15.99
C ARG A 781 -15.71 -8.84 -16.54
N ASN A 782 -15.86 -8.49 -17.82
CA ASN A 782 -17.16 -8.33 -18.46
C ASN A 782 -17.84 -9.70 -18.64
N GLY A 783 -18.87 -9.96 -17.84
CA GLY A 783 -19.56 -11.24 -17.80
C GLY A 783 -18.83 -12.28 -16.93
N HIS A 784 -19.52 -12.80 -15.92
CA HIS A 784 -18.92 -13.70 -14.93
C HIS A 784 -18.35 -15.01 -15.54
N ARG A 785 -18.95 -15.54 -16.61
CA ARG A 785 -18.49 -16.75 -17.33
C ARG A 785 -17.35 -16.50 -18.32
N LEU A 786 -17.13 -15.26 -18.73
CA LEU A 786 -16.11 -14.95 -19.76
C LEU A 786 -14.73 -14.65 -19.17
N GLN A 787 -14.62 -14.57 -17.84
CA GLN A 787 -13.40 -14.14 -17.15
C GLN A 787 -12.19 -14.99 -17.54
N TRP A 788 -12.29 -16.32 -17.51
CA TRP A 788 -11.15 -17.19 -17.86
C TRP A 788 -10.78 -17.15 -19.34
N LEU A 789 -11.76 -17.04 -20.24
CA LEU A 789 -11.51 -16.86 -21.66
C LEU A 789 -10.81 -15.51 -21.93
N ASN A 790 -11.21 -14.44 -21.24
CA ASN A 790 -10.56 -13.14 -21.32
C ASN A 790 -9.14 -13.19 -20.72
N ILE A 791 -8.93 -13.89 -19.59
CA ILE A 791 -7.59 -14.10 -19.02
C ILE A 791 -6.68 -14.81 -20.03
N ALA A 792 -7.15 -15.91 -20.64
CA ALA A 792 -6.39 -16.65 -21.65
C ALA A 792 -6.06 -15.77 -22.86
N ARG A 793 -7.02 -14.96 -23.34
CA ARG A 793 -6.79 -13.99 -24.42
C ARG A 793 -5.69 -13.00 -24.07
N GLU A 794 -5.76 -12.37 -22.89
CA GLU A 794 -4.79 -11.35 -22.49
C GLU A 794 -3.40 -11.92 -22.22
N LEU A 795 -3.30 -13.18 -21.76
CA LEU A 795 -2.01 -13.88 -21.62
C LEU A 795 -1.31 -14.06 -22.98
N VAL A 796 -2.07 -14.20 -24.07
CA VAL A 796 -1.52 -14.34 -25.43
C VAL A 796 -1.31 -12.98 -26.09
N SER A 797 -2.27 -12.05 -25.97
CA SER A 797 -2.18 -10.75 -26.63
C SER A 797 -1.22 -9.77 -25.95
N GLN A 798 -0.95 -9.96 -24.66
CA GLN A 798 -0.05 -9.12 -23.86
C GLN A 798 -0.42 -7.62 -23.90
N THR A 799 -1.72 -7.32 -24.02
CA THR A 799 -2.23 -5.93 -24.01
C THR A 799 -2.10 -5.29 -22.63
N LEU A 800 -2.31 -6.09 -21.59
CA LEU A 800 -2.21 -5.68 -20.21
C LEU A 800 -0.77 -5.73 -19.73
N ASN A 801 -0.35 -4.72 -18.98
CA ASN A 801 0.94 -4.72 -18.32
C ASN A 801 0.94 -5.66 -17.11
N PHE A 802 1.29 -6.94 -17.31
CA PHE A 802 1.42 -7.94 -16.24
C PHE A 802 2.47 -7.58 -15.16
N GLY A 803 3.33 -6.60 -15.41
CA GLY A 803 4.26 -6.05 -14.41
C GLY A 803 3.61 -5.07 -13.43
N SER A 804 2.37 -4.65 -13.66
CA SER A 804 1.63 -3.70 -12.81
C SER A 804 0.89 -4.41 -11.66
N GLU A 805 0.93 -3.80 -10.47
CA GLU A 805 0.16 -4.25 -9.30
C GLU A 805 -1.36 -4.22 -9.58
N ASP A 806 -1.85 -3.22 -10.31
CA ASP A 806 -3.27 -3.07 -10.64
C ASP A 806 -3.81 -4.23 -11.49
N VAL A 807 -3.04 -4.63 -12.49
CA VAL A 807 -3.38 -5.74 -13.39
C VAL A 807 -3.36 -7.06 -12.62
N TYR A 808 -2.38 -7.24 -11.73
CA TYR A 808 -2.35 -8.39 -10.84
C TYR A 808 -3.60 -8.45 -9.94
N LEU A 809 -3.99 -7.34 -9.29
CA LEU A 809 -5.18 -7.29 -8.43
C LEU A 809 -6.47 -7.59 -9.22
N LEU A 810 -6.58 -7.11 -10.46
CA LEU A 810 -7.71 -7.41 -11.35
C LEU A 810 -7.80 -8.92 -11.65
N LEU A 811 -6.69 -9.54 -12.07
CA LEU A 811 -6.62 -10.97 -12.39
C LEU A 811 -6.84 -11.84 -11.16
N LEU A 812 -6.35 -11.40 -10.02
CA LEU A 812 -6.54 -12.06 -8.74
C LEU A 812 -8.01 -12.02 -8.30
N GLN A 813 -8.66 -10.86 -8.39
CA GLN A 813 -10.10 -10.74 -8.12
C GLN A 813 -10.91 -11.63 -9.06
N ALA A 814 -10.59 -11.64 -10.36
CA ALA A 814 -11.30 -12.45 -11.36
C ALA A 814 -11.14 -13.96 -11.12
N SER A 815 -9.94 -14.40 -10.73
CA SER A 815 -9.64 -15.83 -10.55
C SER A 815 -10.12 -16.40 -9.21
N TRP A 816 -10.24 -15.57 -8.16
CA TRP A 816 -10.54 -16.03 -6.79
C TRP A 816 -11.95 -15.73 -6.31
N GLN A 817 -12.63 -14.73 -6.87
CA GLN A 817 -14.02 -14.44 -6.50
C GLN A 817 -14.93 -15.60 -6.90
N ALA A 818 -15.67 -16.16 -5.94
CA ALA A 818 -16.51 -17.34 -6.13
C ALA A 818 -17.56 -17.16 -7.25
N GLY A 819 -18.22 -16.00 -7.31
CA GLY A 819 -19.23 -15.67 -8.31
C GLY A 819 -20.55 -16.43 -8.16
N PRO A 820 -21.46 -16.34 -9.14
CA PRO A 820 -22.78 -16.98 -9.07
C PRO A 820 -22.71 -18.52 -9.05
N ALA A 821 -23.66 -19.16 -8.37
CA ALA A 821 -23.77 -20.63 -8.27
C ALA A 821 -25.07 -21.18 -8.88
N ALA A 822 -25.46 -20.70 -10.06
CA ALA A 822 -26.69 -21.18 -10.70
C ALA A 822 -26.62 -22.69 -11.01
N LEU A 823 -25.43 -23.20 -11.36
CA LEU A 823 -25.22 -24.63 -11.63
C LEU A 823 -24.95 -25.48 -10.37
N ARG A 824 -24.76 -24.85 -9.20
CA ARG A 824 -24.47 -25.52 -7.91
C ARG A 824 -23.28 -26.51 -7.94
N GLN A 825 -22.35 -26.31 -8.87
CA GLN A 825 -21.08 -27.04 -8.95
C GLN A 825 -20.05 -26.46 -7.97
N VAL A 826 -18.99 -27.22 -7.69
CA VAL A 826 -17.90 -26.75 -6.80
C VAL A 826 -17.13 -25.60 -7.46
N SER A 827 -16.87 -25.67 -8.76
CA SER A 827 -16.22 -24.62 -9.53
C SER A 827 -17.05 -23.34 -9.60
N ARG A 828 -18.38 -23.43 -9.54
CA ARG A 828 -19.34 -22.35 -9.78
C ARG A 828 -19.27 -21.81 -11.22
N ASP A 829 -20.27 -21.02 -11.59
CA ASP A 829 -20.51 -20.61 -12.97
C ASP A 829 -19.32 -19.84 -13.59
N SER A 830 -18.54 -19.14 -12.76
CA SER A 830 -17.42 -18.30 -13.22
C SER A 830 -16.14 -19.07 -13.54
N HIS A 831 -16.07 -20.36 -13.22
CA HIS A 831 -14.82 -21.14 -13.29
C HIS A 831 -14.97 -22.52 -13.93
N ILE A 832 -16.08 -22.77 -14.63
CA ILE A 832 -16.38 -24.06 -15.29
C ILE A 832 -15.27 -24.43 -16.28
N GLU A 833 -14.73 -23.43 -16.98
CA GLU A 833 -13.69 -23.56 -18.00
C GLU A 833 -12.42 -24.21 -17.44
N LEU A 834 -12.14 -24.07 -16.14
CA LEU A 834 -10.99 -24.72 -15.49
C LEU A 834 -11.18 -26.23 -15.26
N GLU A 835 -12.41 -26.74 -15.38
CA GLU A 835 -12.69 -28.17 -15.34
C GLU A 835 -12.35 -28.84 -16.69
N GLU A 836 -12.32 -28.09 -17.79
CA GLU A 836 -12.03 -28.60 -19.14
C GLU A 836 -10.54 -28.88 -19.35
N GLU A 837 -10.22 -30.11 -19.79
CA GLU A 837 -8.84 -30.55 -19.95
C GLU A 837 -8.09 -29.77 -21.05
N SER A 838 -8.73 -29.52 -22.19
CA SER A 838 -8.14 -28.80 -23.33
C SER A 838 -7.82 -27.36 -22.94
N PHE A 839 -8.79 -26.65 -22.36
CA PHE A 839 -8.60 -25.28 -21.88
C PHE A 839 -7.47 -25.20 -20.84
N GLY A 840 -7.43 -26.14 -19.88
CA GLY A 840 -6.36 -26.19 -18.89
C GLY A 840 -4.96 -26.35 -19.51
N LYS A 841 -4.84 -27.16 -20.57
CA LYS A 841 -3.56 -27.34 -21.30
C LYS A 841 -3.17 -26.08 -22.10
N ASP A 842 -4.13 -25.42 -22.73
CA ASP A 842 -3.89 -24.20 -23.51
C ASP A 842 -3.48 -23.04 -22.59
N LEU A 843 -4.19 -22.89 -21.47
CA LEU A 843 -3.87 -21.90 -20.45
C LEU A 843 -2.45 -22.11 -19.88
N LEU A 844 -2.07 -23.35 -19.56
CA LEU A 844 -0.71 -23.66 -19.11
C LEU A 844 0.35 -23.32 -20.16
N SER A 845 0.08 -23.58 -21.43
CA SER A 845 1.00 -23.22 -22.52
C SER A 845 1.23 -21.71 -22.60
N ALA A 846 0.18 -20.92 -22.42
CA ALA A 846 0.28 -19.45 -22.35
C ALA A 846 1.06 -18.99 -21.10
N LEU A 847 0.83 -19.61 -19.94
CA LEU A 847 1.56 -19.29 -18.70
C LEU A 847 3.05 -19.66 -18.79
N GLU A 848 3.39 -20.80 -19.39
CA GLU A 848 4.76 -21.25 -19.63
C GLU A 848 5.51 -20.30 -20.58
N ALA A 849 4.87 -19.88 -21.68
CA ALA A 849 5.42 -18.88 -22.59
C ALA A 849 5.65 -17.53 -21.89
N GLY A 850 4.66 -17.09 -21.10
CA GLY A 850 4.75 -15.87 -20.30
C GLY A 850 5.90 -15.91 -19.29
N MET A 851 6.06 -17.00 -18.55
CA MET A 851 7.15 -17.19 -17.59
C MET A 851 8.53 -17.21 -18.28
N SER A 852 8.64 -17.91 -19.41
CA SER A 852 9.90 -17.99 -20.18
C SER A 852 10.34 -16.61 -20.69
N SER A 853 9.39 -15.75 -21.06
CA SER A 853 9.70 -14.39 -21.57
C SER A 853 10.31 -13.46 -20.52
N ILE A 854 10.06 -13.71 -19.23
CA ILE A 854 10.53 -12.87 -18.13
C ILE A 854 11.70 -13.48 -17.36
N GLU A 855 12.06 -14.74 -17.61
CA GLU A 855 13.04 -15.52 -16.83
C GLU A 855 14.38 -14.82 -16.61
N SER A 856 14.85 -14.04 -17.59
CA SER A 856 16.13 -13.32 -17.49
C SER A 856 16.06 -11.97 -16.77
N ASN A 857 14.88 -11.54 -16.31
CA ASN A 857 14.68 -10.22 -15.71
C ASN A 857 13.86 -10.28 -14.43
N TRP A 858 14.53 -10.12 -13.28
CA TRP A 858 13.90 -10.08 -11.96
C TRP A 858 12.87 -8.97 -11.77
N GLN A 859 12.85 -7.94 -12.63
CA GLN A 859 11.80 -6.91 -12.62
C GLN A 859 10.43 -7.45 -13.03
N GLY A 860 10.37 -8.63 -13.66
CA GLY A 860 9.14 -9.36 -13.98
C GLY A 860 8.44 -10.02 -12.78
N ALA A 861 8.83 -9.70 -11.54
CA ALA A 861 8.32 -10.34 -10.32
C ALA A 861 6.79 -10.35 -10.20
N VAL A 862 6.11 -9.23 -10.51
CA VAL A 862 4.63 -9.12 -10.43
C VAL A 862 3.95 -9.98 -11.50
N ALA A 863 4.54 -10.07 -12.69
CA ALA A 863 4.06 -10.96 -13.75
C ALA A 863 4.19 -12.43 -13.33
N ALA A 864 5.35 -12.81 -12.78
CA ALA A 864 5.55 -14.16 -12.23
C ALA A 864 4.54 -14.50 -11.13
N LEU A 865 4.28 -13.56 -10.21
CA LEU A 865 3.27 -13.74 -9.16
C LEU A 865 1.86 -13.97 -9.74
N THR A 866 1.52 -13.23 -10.80
CA THR A 866 0.27 -13.42 -11.53
C THR A 866 0.19 -14.84 -12.10
N TYR A 867 1.22 -15.28 -12.81
CA TYR A 867 1.24 -16.61 -13.42
C TYR A 867 1.20 -17.73 -12.37
N ILE A 868 1.91 -17.58 -11.26
CA ILE A 868 1.87 -18.51 -10.10
C ILE A 868 0.46 -18.59 -9.53
N SER A 869 -0.22 -17.45 -9.35
CA SER A 869 -1.57 -17.39 -8.78
C SER A 869 -2.61 -18.07 -9.69
N LEU A 870 -2.51 -17.85 -11.01
CA LEU A 870 -3.39 -18.48 -12.00
C LEU A 870 -3.14 -19.99 -12.09
N ALA A 871 -1.88 -20.42 -12.14
CA ALA A 871 -1.52 -21.85 -12.15
C ALA A 871 -1.95 -22.55 -10.85
N GLY A 872 -1.80 -21.90 -9.70
CA GLY A 872 -2.28 -22.42 -8.41
C GLY A 872 -3.80 -22.60 -8.39
N ARG A 873 -4.55 -21.66 -8.99
CA ARG A 873 -6.01 -21.77 -9.13
C ARG A 873 -6.43 -22.89 -10.07
N LEU A 874 -5.79 -23.02 -11.23
CA LEU A 874 -6.03 -24.12 -12.17
C LEU A 874 -5.73 -25.49 -11.53
N LEU A 875 -4.60 -25.63 -10.84
CA LEU A 875 -4.25 -26.85 -10.10
C LEU A 875 -5.27 -27.21 -9.01
N SER A 876 -5.86 -26.20 -8.37
CA SER A 876 -6.86 -26.43 -7.32
C SER A 876 -8.17 -26.95 -7.89
N LEU A 877 -8.69 -26.34 -8.96
CA LEU A 877 -10.01 -26.66 -9.51
C LEU A 877 -10.01 -27.82 -10.52
N SER A 878 -8.93 -28.02 -11.28
CA SER A 878 -8.89 -29.04 -12.33
C SER A 878 -9.12 -30.46 -11.78
N LEU A 879 -9.89 -31.25 -12.54
CA LEU A 879 -10.18 -32.65 -12.26
C LEU A 879 -9.25 -33.62 -13.01
N HIS A 880 -8.50 -33.12 -14.00
CA HIS A 880 -7.67 -33.93 -14.88
C HIS A 880 -6.23 -34.03 -14.37
N GLU A 881 -5.73 -35.25 -14.19
CA GLU A 881 -4.37 -35.47 -13.67
C GLU A 881 -3.29 -34.93 -14.63
N SER A 882 -3.54 -34.94 -15.94
CA SER A 882 -2.65 -34.36 -16.96
C SER A 882 -2.39 -32.86 -16.71
N VAL A 883 -3.44 -32.09 -16.43
CA VAL A 883 -3.36 -30.65 -16.13
C VAL A 883 -2.74 -30.42 -14.76
N ARG A 884 -3.08 -31.24 -13.76
CA ARG A 884 -2.53 -31.12 -12.39
C ARG A 884 -1.03 -31.39 -12.35
N ALA A 885 -0.56 -32.46 -13.01
CA ALA A 885 0.86 -32.79 -13.09
C ALA A 885 1.66 -31.67 -13.78
N ARG A 886 1.18 -31.19 -14.93
CA ARG A 886 1.82 -30.09 -15.67
C ARG A 886 1.81 -28.77 -14.88
N SER A 887 0.74 -28.48 -14.14
CA SER A 887 0.70 -27.31 -13.25
C SER A 887 1.73 -27.38 -12.11
N LEU A 888 1.94 -28.57 -11.53
CA LEU A 888 2.98 -28.78 -10.51
C LEU A 888 4.39 -28.60 -11.08
N GLU A 889 4.62 -29.05 -12.32
CA GLU A 889 5.86 -28.84 -13.04
C GLU A 889 6.10 -27.35 -13.34
N PHE A 890 5.09 -26.63 -13.82
CA PHE A 890 5.14 -25.18 -14.01
C PHE A 890 5.50 -24.46 -12.70
N LEU A 891 4.83 -24.78 -11.59
CA LEU A 891 5.11 -24.17 -10.28
C LEU A 891 6.52 -24.50 -9.77
N LYS A 892 7.04 -25.69 -10.09
CA LYS A 892 8.43 -26.05 -9.80
C LYS A 892 9.41 -25.21 -10.61
N HIS A 893 9.15 -24.99 -11.90
CA HIS A 893 9.96 -24.10 -12.75
C HIS A 893 9.92 -22.65 -12.23
N ALA A 894 8.73 -22.11 -11.98
CA ALA A 894 8.52 -20.77 -11.42
C ALA A 894 9.29 -20.55 -10.11
N ARG A 895 9.34 -21.57 -9.25
CA ARG A 895 10.09 -21.55 -7.98
C ARG A 895 11.61 -21.43 -8.20
N VAL A 896 12.15 -22.11 -9.21
CA VAL A 896 13.59 -22.04 -9.53
C VAL A 896 13.94 -20.66 -10.07
N VAL A 897 13.12 -20.13 -10.99
CA VAL A 897 13.31 -18.80 -11.58
C VAL A 897 13.27 -17.70 -10.51
N THR A 898 12.21 -17.69 -9.69
CA THR A 898 12.03 -16.66 -8.64
C THR A 898 13.08 -16.75 -7.54
N LEU A 899 13.59 -17.95 -7.21
CA LEU A 899 14.74 -18.11 -6.32
C LEU A 899 16.04 -17.59 -6.94
N GLY A 900 16.26 -17.81 -8.23
CA GLY A 900 17.40 -17.26 -8.96
C GLY A 900 17.43 -15.73 -8.84
N TRP A 901 16.31 -15.09 -9.17
CA TRP A 901 16.15 -13.64 -9.02
C TRP A 901 16.38 -13.15 -7.59
N LEU A 902 15.87 -13.88 -6.59
CA LEU A 902 16.09 -13.54 -5.19
C LEU A 902 17.58 -13.51 -4.87
N ARG A 903 18.33 -14.52 -5.31
CA ARG A 903 19.78 -14.60 -5.08
C ARG A 903 20.54 -13.50 -5.81
N ASP A 904 20.15 -13.18 -7.03
CA ASP A 904 20.74 -12.08 -7.79
C ASP A 904 20.55 -10.74 -7.06
N VAL A 905 19.34 -10.46 -6.58
CA VAL A 905 19.05 -9.22 -5.81
C VAL A 905 19.77 -9.20 -4.46
N VAL A 906 19.86 -10.35 -3.77
CA VAL A 906 20.63 -10.44 -2.52
C VAL A 906 22.12 -10.22 -2.78
N ASN A 907 22.69 -10.73 -3.86
CA ASN A 907 24.08 -10.47 -4.23
C ASN A 907 24.31 -8.98 -4.54
N LEU A 908 23.41 -8.36 -5.32
CA LEU A 908 23.46 -6.92 -5.59
C LEU A 908 23.42 -6.11 -4.29
N LEU A 909 22.59 -6.51 -3.33
CA LEU A 909 22.48 -5.84 -2.03
C LEU A 909 23.81 -5.85 -1.24
N HIS A 910 24.62 -6.91 -1.35
CA HIS A 910 25.93 -6.98 -0.69
C HIS A 910 26.96 -6.01 -1.31
N ASP A 911 26.83 -5.69 -2.60
CA ASP A 911 27.75 -4.81 -3.32
C ASP A 911 27.37 -3.32 -3.24
N VAL A 912 26.21 -3.00 -2.66
CA VAL A 912 25.66 -1.64 -2.63
C VAL A 912 26.26 -0.81 -1.50
N ILE A 913 26.78 0.37 -1.88
CA ILE A 913 27.37 1.34 -0.95
C ILE A 913 26.33 2.41 -0.53
N ASN A 914 25.26 2.60 -1.31
CA ASN A 914 24.24 3.62 -1.09
C ASN A 914 23.07 3.10 -0.24
N GLU A 915 22.82 3.73 0.91
CA GLU A 915 21.74 3.35 1.84
C GLU A 915 20.34 3.33 1.20
N SER A 916 20.03 4.30 0.33
CA SER A 916 18.71 4.38 -0.33
C SER A 916 18.48 3.22 -1.31
N GLU A 917 19.52 2.83 -2.03
CA GLU A 917 19.51 1.71 -2.96
C GLU A 917 19.47 0.38 -2.19
N ALA A 918 20.17 0.29 -1.07
CA ALA A 918 20.13 -0.87 -0.18
C ALA A 918 18.73 -1.08 0.42
N ALA A 919 18.05 -0.01 0.85
CA ALA A 919 16.68 -0.09 1.36
C ALA A 919 15.70 -0.59 0.29
N TYR A 920 15.81 -0.08 -0.94
CA TYR A 920 15.00 -0.53 -2.08
C TYR A 920 15.25 -2.01 -2.40
N LEU A 921 16.52 -2.43 -2.53
CA LEU A 921 16.87 -3.82 -2.84
C LEU A 921 16.50 -4.78 -1.71
N SER A 922 16.53 -4.33 -0.45
CA SER A 922 16.05 -5.11 0.70
C SER A 922 14.55 -5.41 0.60
N LEU A 923 13.72 -4.39 0.29
CA LEU A 923 12.29 -4.58 0.04
C LEU A 923 12.03 -5.46 -1.19
N ARG A 924 12.82 -5.32 -2.26
CA ARG A 924 12.71 -6.18 -3.45
C ARG A 924 13.06 -7.64 -3.15
N ALA A 925 14.08 -7.89 -2.33
CA ALA A 925 14.41 -9.24 -1.89
C ALA A 925 13.28 -9.84 -1.04
N LEU A 926 12.63 -9.05 -0.18
CA LEU A 926 11.45 -9.48 0.56
C LEU A 926 10.31 -9.87 -0.40
N ASP A 927 9.97 -9.03 -1.38
CA ASP A 927 8.92 -9.33 -2.37
C ASP A 927 9.21 -10.62 -3.14
N LEU A 928 10.44 -10.79 -3.65
CA LEU A 928 10.85 -11.99 -4.39
C LEU A 928 10.79 -13.26 -3.54
N ALA A 929 11.17 -13.16 -2.27
CA ALA A 929 11.06 -14.28 -1.34
C ALA A 929 9.60 -14.68 -1.09
N LEU A 930 8.70 -13.70 -0.94
CA LEU A 930 7.26 -13.93 -0.79
C LEU A 930 6.63 -14.52 -2.06
N ILE A 931 7.04 -14.06 -3.24
CA ILE A 931 6.56 -14.56 -4.54
C ILE A 931 7.03 -16.02 -4.73
N CYS A 932 8.30 -16.31 -4.46
CA CYS A 932 8.82 -17.68 -4.49
C CYS A 932 8.07 -18.58 -3.49
N HIS A 933 7.82 -18.09 -2.28
CA HIS A 933 7.05 -18.81 -1.27
C HIS A 933 5.59 -19.07 -1.69
N SER A 934 4.99 -18.19 -2.50
CA SER A 934 3.63 -18.37 -3.01
C SER A 934 3.48 -19.64 -3.89
N THR A 935 4.58 -20.18 -4.43
CA THR A 935 4.58 -21.47 -5.16
C THR A 935 4.29 -22.69 -4.26
N PHE A 936 4.29 -22.51 -2.93
CA PHE A 936 3.97 -23.55 -1.94
C PHE A 936 2.54 -23.43 -1.40
N ASP A 937 1.80 -22.38 -1.78
CA ASP A 937 0.40 -22.18 -1.38
C ASP A 937 -0.53 -23.10 -2.18
N LEU A 938 -0.49 -24.40 -1.90
CA LEU A 938 -1.24 -25.44 -2.61
C LEU A 938 -2.28 -26.10 -1.70
N ASP A 939 -3.23 -26.83 -2.30
CA ASP A 939 -4.17 -27.66 -1.53
C ASP A 939 -3.42 -28.73 -0.70
N PRO A 940 -3.92 -29.07 0.51
CA PRO A 940 -3.30 -30.06 1.40
C PRO A 940 -2.96 -31.41 0.72
N ARG A 941 -3.80 -31.84 -0.22
CA ARG A 941 -3.61 -33.08 -1.01
C ARG A 941 -2.31 -33.14 -1.83
N GLN A 942 -1.73 -31.97 -2.16
CA GLN A 942 -0.49 -31.87 -2.94
C GLN A 942 0.75 -31.64 -2.07
N LEU A 943 0.59 -31.42 -0.76
CA LEU A 943 1.71 -31.07 0.11
C LEU A 943 2.67 -32.25 0.31
N SER A 944 2.16 -33.47 0.44
CA SER A 944 2.99 -34.66 0.62
C SER A 944 3.92 -34.92 -0.56
N SER A 945 3.46 -34.72 -1.79
CA SER A 945 4.27 -34.85 -3.01
C SER A 945 5.27 -33.70 -3.14
N LEU A 946 4.85 -32.46 -2.85
CA LEU A 946 5.70 -31.27 -2.89
C LEU A 946 6.89 -31.37 -1.91
N LEU A 947 6.60 -31.77 -0.66
CA LEU A 947 7.59 -31.88 0.42
C LEU A 947 8.39 -33.19 0.39
N ALA A 948 8.12 -34.11 -0.54
CA ALA A 948 8.96 -35.29 -0.77
C ALA A 948 10.35 -34.90 -1.33
N SER A 949 10.42 -33.80 -2.09
CA SER A 949 11.68 -33.30 -2.64
C SER A 949 12.47 -32.52 -1.58
N THR A 950 13.68 -33.01 -1.26
CA THR A 950 14.62 -32.28 -0.40
C THR A 950 14.91 -30.89 -0.93
N HIS A 951 14.96 -30.71 -2.25
CA HIS A 951 15.21 -29.42 -2.88
C HIS A 951 14.08 -28.43 -2.59
N SER A 952 12.82 -28.86 -2.71
CA SER A 952 11.65 -28.01 -2.40
C SER A 952 11.65 -27.56 -0.94
N VAL A 953 11.96 -28.47 -0.01
CA VAL A 953 12.05 -28.15 1.42
C VAL A 953 13.18 -27.16 1.70
N THR A 954 14.34 -27.32 1.06
CA THR A 954 15.44 -26.36 1.19
C THR A 954 15.03 -24.96 0.73
N ILE A 955 14.35 -24.83 -0.41
CA ILE A 955 13.87 -23.52 -0.91
C ILE A 955 12.83 -22.91 0.03
N LEU A 956 11.90 -23.73 0.55
CA LEU A 956 10.88 -23.28 1.49
C LEU A 956 11.52 -22.65 2.74
N VAL A 957 12.51 -23.32 3.33
CA VAL A 957 13.22 -22.79 4.51
C VAL A 957 14.05 -21.55 4.15
N GLU A 958 14.77 -21.57 3.02
CA GLU A 958 15.59 -20.43 2.54
C GLU A 958 14.74 -19.17 2.36
N THR A 959 13.59 -19.29 1.69
CA THR A 959 12.67 -18.16 1.47
C THR A 959 12.01 -17.69 2.77
N ALA A 960 11.60 -18.61 3.67
CA ALA A 960 11.01 -18.24 4.96
C ALA A 960 12.01 -17.48 5.86
N THR A 961 13.27 -17.90 5.90
CA THR A 961 14.32 -17.20 6.66
C THR A 961 14.57 -15.80 6.09
N ILE A 962 14.68 -15.68 4.77
CA ILE A 962 14.87 -14.38 4.09
C ILE A 962 13.72 -13.41 4.38
N VAL A 963 12.48 -13.90 4.38
CA VAL A 963 11.28 -13.09 4.74
C VAL A 963 11.37 -12.61 6.18
N ASN A 964 11.73 -13.50 7.12
CA ASN A 964 11.88 -13.15 8.53
C ASN A 964 13.02 -12.12 8.75
N ASP A 965 14.16 -12.33 8.10
CA ASP A 965 15.33 -11.45 8.25
C ASP A 965 15.07 -10.05 7.71
N ARG A 966 14.28 -9.93 6.64
CA ARG A 966 14.00 -8.66 5.94
C ARG A 966 12.64 -8.07 6.28
N LEU A 967 11.92 -8.63 7.26
CA LEU A 967 10.66 -8.07 7.73
C LEU A 967 10.91 -6.66 8.28
N PRO A 968 10.30 -5.60 7.71
CA PRO A 968 10.55 -4.24 8.15
C PRO A 968 9.88 -3.97 9.51
N LEU A 969 10.39 -2.96 10.22
CA LEU A 969 9.76 -2.49 11.45
C LEU A 969 8.33 -2.00 11.17
N PRO A 970 7.40 -2.09 12.14
CA PRO A 970 5.98 -1.72 11.95
C PRO A 970 5.73 -0.30 11.44
N GLU A 971 6.71 0.60 11.62
CA GLU A 971 6.64 2.01 11.25
C GLU A 971 6.90 2.27 9.74
N VAL A 972 7.41 1.28 9.00
CA VAL A 972 7.70 1.41 7.57
C VAL A 972 6.42 1.15 6.76
N PRO A 973 5.92 2.12 5.96
CA PRO A 973 4.74 1.92 5.14
C PRO A 973 5.03 0.91 4.03
N LEU A 974 4.40 -0.27 4.14
CA LEU A 974 4.43 -1.32 3.11
C LEU A 974 3.39 -1.04 2.02
N THR A 975 3.74 -1.39 0.77
CA THR A 975 2.78 -1.42 -0.36
C THR A 975 1.63 -2.37 -0.06
N THR A 976 0.49 -2.16 -0.72
CA THR A 976 -0.69 -3.03 -0.58
C THR A 976 -0.35 -4.48 -0.96
N LEU A 977 0.35 -4.67 -2.08
CA LEU A 977 0.84 -5.96 -2.53
C LEU A 977 1.69 -6.71 -1.49
N THR A 978 2.75 -6.08 -0.96
CA THR A 978 3.65 -6.74 0.01
C THR A 978 2.89 -7.13 1.28
N ARG A 979 1.93 -6.31 1.71
CA ARG A 979 1.09 -6.60 2.88
C ARG A 979 0.20 -7.83 2.67
N GLU A 980 -0.43 -7.97 1.51
CA GLU A 980 -1.21 -9.17 1.18
C GLU A 980 -0.34 -10.41 1.05
N LEU A 981 0.83 -10.28 0.43
CA LEU A 981 1.80 -11.37 0.32
C LEU A 981 2.29 -11.86 1.70
N LEU A 982 2.55 -10.95 2.65
CA LEU A 982 2.90 -11.31 4.03
C LEU A 982 1.75 -12.04 4.75
N ARG A 983 0.49 -11.62 4.51
CA ARG A 983 -0.69 -12.30 5.04
C ARG A 983 -0.75 -13.73 4.50
N ARG A 984 -0.59 -13.93 3.19
CA ARG A 984 -0.56 -15.27 2.56
C ARG A 984 0.61 -16.12 3.01
N PHE A 985 1.79 -15.54 3.15
CA PHE A 985 2.97 -16.21 3.70
C PHE A 985 2.66 -16.75 5.09
N SER A 986 2.10 -15.93 5.98
CA SER A 986 1.67 -16.38 7.32
C SER A 986 0.72 -17.58 7.22
N ARG A 987 -0.24 -17.51 6.27
CA ARG A 987 -1.24 -18.57 6.08
C ARG A 987 -0.64 -19.88 5.60
N THR A 988 0.15 -19.82 4.55
CA THR A 988 0.73 -21.01 3.93
C THR A 988 1.82 -21.62 4.83
N SER A 989 2.63 -20.80 5.51
CA SER A 989 3.59 -21.29 6.52
C SER A 989 2.89 -22.06 7.65
N MET A 990 1.75 -21.56 8.15
CA MET A 990 0.97 -22.26 9.16
C MET A 990 0.47 -23.62 8.69
N VAL A 991 -0.08 -23.69 7.47
CA VAL A 991 -0.59 -24.95 6.90
C VAL A 991 0.55 -25.95 6.65
N LEU A 992 1.73 -25.47 6.24
CA LEU A 992 2.90 -26.30 5.95
C LEU A 992 3.59 -26.84 7.21
N GLU A 993 3.44 -26.18 8.37
CA GLU A 993 4.22 -26.48 9.57
C GLU A 993 4.21 -27.96 9.98
N SER A 994 3.03 -28.58 10.11
CA SER A 994 2.93 -29.97 10.56
C SER A 994 3.65 -30.92 9.61
N ALA A 995 3.47 -30.76 8.30
CA ALA A 995 4.08 -31.64 7.30
C ALA A 995 5.59 -31.39 7.18
N LEU A 996 6.01 -30.13 7.28
CA LEU A 996 7.41 -29.74 7.30
C LEU A 996 8.13 -30.32 8.52
N LYS A 997 7.52 -30.23 9.71
CA LYS A 997 8.04 -30.78 10.96
C LYS A 997 8.26 -32.29 10.87
N GLU A 998 7.27 -33.04 10.39
CA GLU A 998 7.37 -34.48 10.17
C GLU A 998 8.53 -34.82 9.21
N LYS A 999 8.69 -34.07 8.11
CA LYS A 999 9.79 -34.28 7.15
C LYS A 999 11.17 -33.93 7.70
N ILE A 1000 11.30 -32.85 8.46
CA ILE A 1000 12.57 -32.46 9.07
C ILE A 1000 13.00 -33.49 10.11
N PHE A 1001 12.07 -34.00 10.94
CA PHE A 1001 12.39 -35.08 11.88
C PHE A 1001 12.78 -36.38 11.19
N ALA A 1002 12.17 -36.70 10.04
CA ALA A 1002 12.56 -37.87 9.26
C ALA A 1002 13.95 -37.71 8.60
N SER A 1003 14.30 -36.51 8.15
CA SER A 1003 15.62 -36.23 7.56
C SER A 1003 16.02 -34.75 7.67
N PRO A 1004 17.07 -34.40 8.44
CA PRO A 1004 17.51 -33.01 8.62
C PRO A 1004 18.27 -32.44 7.41
N ASN A 1005 18.55 -33.24 6.38
CA ASN A 1005 19.37 -32.85 5.23
C ASN A 1005 18.88 -31.59 4.52
N ALA A 1006 17.57 -31.40 4.39
CA ALA A 1006 17.00 -30.23 3.73
C ALA A 1006 17.27 -28.95 4.53
N LEU A 1007 17.12 -29.01 5.86
CA LEU A 1007 17.39 -27.93 6.79
C LEU A 1007 18.88 -27.58 6.80
N ASN A 1008 19.75 -28.58 6.91
CA ASN A 1008 21.20 -28.40 6.86
C ASN A 1008 21.65 -27.72 5.55
N LYS A 1009 21.04 -28.07 4.42
CA LYS A 1009 21.32 -27.43 3.12
C LYS A 1009 20.82 -25.98 3.08
N ALA A 1010 19.67 -25.68 3.69
CA ALA A 1010 19.15 -24.32 3.74
C ALA A 1010 20.05 -23.42 4.60
N VAL A 1011 20.43 -23.89 5.80
CA VAL A 1011 21.32 -23.16 6.72
C VAL A 1011 22.70 -22.91 6.11
N LYS A 1012 23.21 -23.79 5.25
CA LYS A 1012 24.48 -23.55 4.52
C LYS A 1012 24.41 -22.47 3.43
N ARG A 1013 23.19 -22.09 3.00
CA ARG A 1013 22.95 -21.17 1.88
C ARG A 1013 22.56 -19.77 2.33
N ILE A 1014 22.00 -19.66 3.52
CA ILE A 1014 21.75 -18.42 4.26
C ILE A 1014 23.05 -18.03 4.95
#